data_AF-G2GPA3-F1
#
_entry.id   AF-G2GPA3-F1
#
_cell.length_a   1.000
_cell.length_b   1.000
_cell.length_c   1.000
_cell.angle_alpha   90.00
_cell.angle_beta   90.00
_cell.angle_gamma   90.00
#
_symmetry.space_group_name_H-M   'P 1'
#
loop_
_entity.id
_entity.type
_entity.pdbx_description
1 polymer ?
#
loop_
_entity_poly.entity_id
_entity_poly.type
_entity_poly.pdbx_seq_one_letter_code
_entity_poly.pdbx_strand_id
1 'polypeptide(L)'
;MAPIAPRSATVPFYSTVTGGLLDTERLDAAYWVRNLRQTVEFEATTRALIADGLSAFVECSAHPVLAVGVEESGASTVVGSLRREDGGAQRFVTSLAQAYVEGLPVELGSLVAAPGDTVDLPTYPFQRNRFWLESGELPASAGVPRDEVEDRFWEAVEREDLESLADSLDLDGEELRPLLPALASWRRAGRQESVIDSWRYKTAWRPVSGTSVPVLSGTWIVVVPESVGDDDTTASLVRMLDARGADAVTLTVTEEDADRTRLAGRVQEALAGRHDLRGVLSLWAFDEKPTETQPLVSAGLAGTVSLVQALRDLDATAPLWCLTRGAVATGPSETLTSAVQAQVWGVGRVAALEQSGVWGGLVDLPDTPDERALRRLCGILAEPAGEDQLAVRAGGVVARRMVRASLGRTAPARRWRPDGTVLITGGLGALGAHVARWLAREGAPHLVLTSRRGGDAPGADDLARELTGLGARVTVAACDIADRDAVEALVTGLADQGDPVRAVMHAAVQAELAPLADATPDHFAALLGAKVAGAEHLDSLLGEDVDAFVLFSSIAGFWGSGDHAAYAAANAHLDALAERRRARGLAATSIAWGIWDAYNDWDSLSATERRTITDRAVQQGLPLLDPEAACTGLRQALDHDETFVAIADIAWEPFATLFTSVRPSALIREIPEATAPDSAAPGDTTGHDAATLLRRLEGLPREDRERELVDLVRFQAAAVLGHATTDQVGLDRAFRDLGFDSLTAVDLRNRLKAATGERLSATVVFDHPTPAELAAHLHDRCFPDADGRPEASVPAVTAVAALHDEPVAIVGMACRLPGGVTTPEELWQLLRDGGDAITGFPENRGWDLDGLYDPDPATPGKTYARDGGFLHDAAEFDAGFFGISPREALAMDPQQRLLLETSWEAIEHAGIDPTVLKGTRTGTFIGANPSDYRAAMGQAPVGYEGHLVTGGHNSVVSGRIAYTFGLEGPAVTIDTACSSSLTALHLAAQAVKQGECDMALAGGVAIMSTPEGFIGFSRQRGLSHDGRCRTFSSDAEGIGLSEGVGVILLERLSDAHRNGHPVLAVIRGSATNQDGASNGLSAPNGPSQQRVIRQALANAGLTTAEVDAVEAHGTGTTLGDPIEAQALLATYGQDRTDGHPLYLGSLKSNIGHPQAAAGIAGVVKTVLALQHGVLPRTLHVEEPSPEVDWASGAVELLVSEREWPRTGRPRRAAVSGFGISGTNAHVVLEQAPVSSGGVVPVSGVEPSG
;
A
#
# COMPACT_ATOMS: atom_id res chain seq x y z
N MET A 1 -46.38 61.02 -64.84
CA MET A 1 -45.96 59.74 -64.23
C MET A 1 -46.96 58.69 -64.68
N ALA A 2 -46.51 57.52 -65.16
CA ALA A 2 -47.39 56.39 -65.45
C ALA A 2 -48.28 56.06 -64.23
N PRO A 3 -49.49 55.50 -64.39
CA PRO A 3 -50.30 55.09 -63.26
C PRO A 3 -49.60 53.92 -62.55
N ILE A 4 -48.90 54.21 -61.47
CA ILE A 4 -48.34 53.20 -60.58
C ILE A 4 -49.53 52.57 -59.85
N ALA A 5 -49.77 51.29 -60.08
CA ALA A 5 -50.78 50.52 -59.37
C ALA A 5 -50.08 49.65 -58.31
N PRO A 6 -50.49 49.71 -57.04
CA PRO A 6 -49.99 48.81 -56.01
C PRO A 6 -50.38 47.35 -56.31
N ARG A 7 -49.63 46.41 -55.75
CA ARG A 7 -49.83 44.94 -55.87
C ARG A 7 -49.78 44.29 -54.49
N SER A 8 -50.32 43.10 -54.35
CA SER A 8 -50.22 42.33 -53.10
C SER A 8 -48.77 41.94 -52.83
N ALA A 9 -48.30 42.21 -51.62
CA ALA A 9 -46.98 41.85 -51.14
C ALA A 9 -46.99 40.41 -50.63
N THR A 10 -45.86 39.73 -50.79
CA THR A 10 -45.64 38.40 -50.20
C THR A 10 -45.43 38.48 -48.69
N VAL A 11 -44.98 39.64 -48.18
CA VAL A 11 -44.86 39.91 -46.75
C VAL A 11 -46.17 40.55 -46.25
N PRO A 12 -46.84 39.95 -45.25
CA PRO A 12 -48.05 40.52 -44.65
C PRO A 12 -47.82 41.96 -44.16
N PHE A 13 -48.69 42.89 -44.57
CA PHE A 13 -48.58 44.29 -44.22
C PHE A 13 -49.66 44.69 -43.20
N TYR A 14 -49.26 45.07 -42.00
CA TYR A 14 -50.18 45.61 -40.99
C TYR A 14 -50.21 47.14 -41.11
N SER A 15 -51.38 47.68 -41.42
CA SER A 15 -51.52 49.13 -41.56
C SER A 15 -51.82 49.77 -40.22
N THR A 16 -50.96 50.70 -39.83
CA THR A 16 -51.16 51.56 -38.64
C THR A 16 -52.28 52.57 -38.80
N VAL A 17 -52.96 52.63 -39.95
CA VAL A 17 -54.15 53.45 -40.18
C VAL A 17 -55.43 52.64 -39.99
N THR A 18 -55.40 51.34 -40.29
CA THR A 18 -56.54 50.44 -40.13
C THR A 18 -56.47 49.55 -38.90
N GLY A 19 -55.32 49.50 -38.21
CA GLY A 19 -55.13 48.73 -36.97
C GLY A 19 -54.96 47.23 -37.18
N GLY A 20 -54.64 46.76 -38.39
CA GLY A 20 -54.62 45.34 -38.71
C GLY A 20 -54.09 45.02 -40.11
N LEU A 21 -54.12 43.74 -40.49
CA LEU A 21 -53.64 43.24 -41.77
C LEU A 21 -54.38 43.87 -42.95
N LEU A 22 -53.63 44.42 -43.91
CA LEU A 22 -54.13 45.07 -45.10
C LEU A 22 -53.42 44.52 -46.34
N ASP A 23 -54.20 44.06 -47.30
CA ASP A 23 -53.66 43.73 -48.63
C ASP A 23 -53.09 44.99 -49.30
N THR A 24 -51.82 44.93 -49.69
CA THR A 24 -51.09 46.08 -50.20
C THR A 24 -51.60 46.57 -51.55
N GLU A 25 -52.42 45.82 -52.29
CA GLU A 25 -53.18 46.34 -53.45
C GLU A 25 -54.06 47.55 -53.10
N ARG A 26 -54.38 47.73 -51.81
CA ARG A 26 -55.17 48.85 -51.33
C ARG A 26 -54.34 50.09 -50.97
N LEU A 27 -53.01 50.06 -51.11
CA LEU A 27 -52.11 51.20 -50.90
C LEU A 27 -52.14 52.20 -52.08
N ASP A 28 -53.35 52.54 -52.53
CA ASP A 28 -53.60 53.48 -53.60
C ASP A 28 -53.46 54.94 -53.13
N ALA A 29 -53.62 55.90 -54.04
CA ALA A 29 -53.55 57.31 -53.70
C ALA A 29 -54.56 57.71 -52.59
N ALA A 30 -55.72 57.07 -52.53
CA ALA A 30 -56.74 57.36 -51.52
C ALA A 30 -56.30 56.85 -50.14
N TYR A 31 -55.62 55.71 -50.05
CA TYR A 31 -55.00 55.22 -48.82
C TYR A 31 -53.97 56.21 -48.30
N TRP A 32 -53.06 56.72 -49.13
CA TRP A 32 -52.04 57.67 -48.67
C TRP A 32 -52.64 59.00 -48.21
N VAL A 33 -53.71 59.47 -48.86
CA VAL A 33 -54.49 60.62 -48.37
C VAL A 33 -55.15 60.32 -47.01
N ARG A 34 -55.65 59.11 -46.78
CA ARG A 34 -56.17 58.69 -45.47
C ARG A 34 -55.06 58.61 -44.42
N ASN A 35 -53.93 57.99 -44.73
CA ASN A 35 -52.76 57.88 -43.86
C ASN A 35 -52.26 59.26 -43.40
N LEU A 36 -52.26 60.27 -44.28
CA LEU A 36 -51.90 61.65 -43.93
C LEU A 36 -52.94 62.39 -43.07
N ARG A 37 -54.20 61.94 -43.03
CA ARG A 37 -55.31 62.65 -42.38
C ARG A 37 -55.86 61.97 -41.13
N GLN A 38 -55.66 60.66 -40.98
CA GLN A 38 -56.18 59.86 -39.87
C GLN A 38 -55.08 59.59 -38.84
N THR A 39 -55.49 59.29 -37.60
CA THR A 39 -54.58 58.92 -36.52
C THR A 39 -53.80 57.66 -36.87
N VAL A 40 -52.51 57.63 -36.50
CA VAL A 40 -51.66 56.43 -36.57
C VAL A 40 -51.86 55.62 -35.29
N GLU A 41 -52.56 54.50 -35.40
CA GLU A 41 -52.92 53.57 -34.33
C GLU A 41 -51.76 52.57 -34.08
N PHE A 42 -50.56 53.07 -33.78
CA PHE A 42 -49.34 52.25 -33.68
C PHE A 42 -49.45 51.17 -32.59
N GLU A 43 -49.82 51.54 -31.35
CA GLU A 43 -49.98 50.60 -30.23
C GLU A 43 -51.02 49.51 -30.55
N ALA A 44 -52.20 49.90 -31.05
CA ALA A 44 -53.26 48.96 -31.39
C ALA A 44 -52.82 47.96 -32.47
N THR A 45 -52.04 48.44 -33.46
CA THR A 45 -51.48 47.59 -34.52
C THR A 45 -50.42 46.63 -33.97
N THR A 46 -49.55 47.08 -33.07
CA THR A 46 -48.54 46.22 -32.42
C THR A 46 -49.19 45.18 -31.53
N ARG A 47 -50.24 45.53 -30.76
CA ARG A 47 -51.01 44.55 -29.98
C ARG A 47 -51.74 43.53 -30.85
N ALA A 48 -52.23 43.94 -32.03
CA ALA A 48 -52.80 43.01 -33.00
C ALA A 48 -51.75 42.02 -33.52
N LEU A 49 -50.54 42.48 -33.86
CA LEU A 49 -49.42 41.63 -34.26
C LEU A 49 -49.06 40.60 -33.17
N ILE A 50 -49.02 41.02 -31.91
CA ILE A 50 -48.78 40.13 -30.77
C ILE A 50 -49.92 39.12 -30.59
N ALA A 51 -51.17 39.56 -30.72
CA ALA A 51 -52.33 38.68 -30.63
C ALA A 51 -52.36 37.60 -31.75
N ASP A 52 -51.79 37.92 -32.92
CA ASP A 52 -51.61 36.98 -34.04
C ASP A 52 -50.37 36.07 -33.89
N GLY A 53 -49.72 36.09 -32.71
CA GLY A 53 -48.66 35.17 -32.33
C GLY A 53 -47.24 35.65 -32.67
N LEU A 54 -47.07 36.90 -33.10
CA LEU A 54 -45.75 37.47 -33.39
C LEU A 54 -45.16 38.11 -32.12
N SER A 55 -44.13 37.51 -31.56
CA SER A 55 -43.54 37.92 -30.28
C SER A 55 -42.24 38.72 -30.41
N ALA A 56 -41.61 38.72 -31.59
CA ALA A 56 -40.33 39.35 -31.84
C ALA A 56 -40.38 40.41 -32.94
N PHE A 57 -39.77 41.56 -32.69
CA PHE A 57 -39.84 42.73 -33.56
C PHE A 57 -38.45 43.28 -33.85
N VAL A 58 -38.17 43.53 -35.14
CA VAL A 58 -36.92 44.16 -35.59
C VAL A 58 -37.25 45.54 -36.17
N GLU A 59 -36.75 46.60 -35.54
CA GLU A 59 -36.85 47.95 -36.08
C GLU A 59 -35.70 48.20 -37.06
N CYS A 60 -36.00 48.14 -38.36
CA CYS A 60 -35.07 48.46 -39.43
C CYS A 60 -34.92 49.99 -39.59
N SER A 61 -34.04 50.59 -38.79
CA SER A 61 -33.78 52.03 -38.80
C SER A 61 -32.30 52.34 -38.54
N ALA A 62 -31.87 53.56 -38.89
CA ALA A 62 -30.54 54.08 -38.55
C ALA A 62 -30.39 54.32 -37.02
N HIS A 63 -31.50 54.36 -36.29
CA HIS A 63 -31.57 54.49 -34.84
C HIS A 63 -32.96 54.11 -34.36
N PRO A 64 -33.11 53.13 -33.44
CA PRO A 64 -34.41 52.70 -32.96
C PRO A 64 -35.10 53.81 -32.19
N VAL A 65 -36.31 54.18 -32.62
CA VAL A 65 -37.17 55.16 -31.94
C VAL A 65 -38.55 54.60 -31.61
N LEU A 66 -38.88 53.41 -32.14
CA LEU A 66 -40.15 52.74 -31.93
C LEU A 66 -40.04 51.59 -30.93
N ALA A 67 -38.83 51.10 -30.67
CA ALA A 67 -38.56 49.96 -29.78
C ALA A 67 -39.31 50.03 -28.44
N VAL A 68 -39.18 51.15 -27.71
CA VAL A 68 -39.86 51.34 -26.40
C VAL A 68 -41.38 51.19 -26.51
N GLY A 69 -41.99 51.77 -27.55
CA GLY A 69 -43.44 51.65 -27.75
C GLY A 69 -43.89 50.23 -28.12
N VAL A 70 -43.02 49.44 -28.75
CA VAL A 70 -43.27 48.02 -29.06
C VAL A 70 -43.13 47.17 -27.80
N GLU A 71 -42.13 47.44 -26.96
CA GLU A 71 -41.94 46.79 -25.66
C GLU A 71 -43.13 47.03 -24.72
N GLU A 72 -43.59 48.28 -24.59
CA GLU A 72 -44.77 48.65 -23.79
C GLU A 72 -46.08 48.00 -24.29
N SER A 73 -46.11 47.57 -25.56
CA SER A 73 -47.23 46.83 -26.13
C SER A 73 -47.25 45.35 -25.74
N GLY A 74 -46.17 44.83 -25.13
CA GLY A 74 -46.08 43.46 -24.59
C GLY A 74 -45.27 42.48 -25.45
N ALA A 75 -44.40 42.96 -26.33
CA ALA A 75 -43.50 42.12 -27.11
C ALA A 75 -42.41 41.47 -26.23
N SER A 76 -41.99 40.25 -26.55
CA SER A 76 -40.95 39.54 -25.78
C SER A 76 -39.53 39.95 -26.20
N THR A 77 -39.36 40.32 -27.45
CA THR A 77 -38.04 40.57 -28.08
C THR A 77 -38.15 41.78 -29.00
N VAL A 78 -37.35 42.81 -28.78
CA VAL A 78 -37.37 44.04 -29.59
C VAL A 78 -35.93 44.51 -29.85
N VAL A 79 -35.54 44.50 -31.13
CA VAL A 79 -34.16 44.80 -31.53
C VAL A 79 -34.12 45.85 -32.64
N GLY A 80 -33.25 46.86 -32.52
CA GLY A 80 -33.01 47.85 -33.57
C GLY A 80 -31.83 47.46 -34.48
N SER A 81 -31.93 47.69 -35.78
CA SER A 81 -30.89 47.29 -36.75
C SER A 81 -29.58 48.08 -36.61
N LEU A 82 -29.64 49.40 -36.40
CA LEU A 82 -28.48 50.28 -36.26
C LEU A 82 -28.71 51.34 -35.19
N ARG A 83 -27.67 52.06 -34.75
CA ARG A 83 -27.77 53.18 -33.80
C ARG A 83 -27.08 54.43 -34.35
N ARG A 84 -27.61 55.62 -34.04
CA ARG A 84 -27.00 56.90 -34.43
C ARG A 84 -25.62 57.03 -33.77
N GLU A 85 -24.65 57.54 -34.52
CA GLU A 85 -23.23 57.62 -34.13
C GLU A 85 -22.53 56.24 -33.94
N ASP A 86 -23.21 55.13 -34.24
CA ASP A 86 -22.69 53.76 -34.14
C ASP A 86 -23.27 52.90 -35.30
N GLY A 87 -23.22 53.45 -36.53
CA GLY A 87 -23.95 52.92 -37.69
C GLY A 87 -23.12 52.06 -38.65
N GLY A 88 -22.43 51.02 -38.17
CA GLY A 88 -21.54 50.17 -38.98
C GLY A 88 -21.91 48.68 -39.01
N ALA A 89 -21.17 47.90 -39.82
CA ALA A 89 -21.33 46.44 -39.91
C ALA A 89 -21.19 45.76 -38.54
N GLN A 90 -20.30 46.26 -37.69
CA GLN A 90 -20.13 45.78 -36.32
C GLN A 90 -21.40 45.95 -35.49
N ARG A 91 -22.03 47.14 -35.50
CA ARG A 91 -23.31 47.36 -34.79
C ARG A 91 -24.43 46.48 -35.33
N PHE A 92 -24.48 46.29 -36.64
CA PHE A 92 -25.44 45.39 -37.27
C PHE A 92 -25.27 43.94 -36.78
N VAL A 93 -24.02 43.45 -36.75
CA VAL A 93 -23.68 42.12 -36.19
C VAL A 93 -24.00 42.06 -34.70
N THR A 94 -23.75 43.12 -33.93
CA THR A 94 -24.11 43.17 -32.50
C THR A 94 -25.62 43.11 -32.29
N SER A 95 -26.42 43.80 -33.12
CA SER A 95 -27.88 43.70 -33.06
C SER A 95 -28.37 42.31 -33.48
N LEU A 96 -27.72 41.67 -34.45
CA LEU A 96 -28.01 40.29 -34.84
C LEU A 96 -27.68 39.29 -33.71
N ALA A 97 -26.54 39.48 -33.03
CA ALA A 97 -26.16 38.70 -31.87
C ALA A 97 -27.14 38.91 -30.69
N GLN A 98 -27.62 40.13 -30.48
CA GLN A 98 -28.66 40.42 -29.49
C GLN A 98 -29.95 39.63 -29.81
N ALA A 99 -30.39 39.64 -31.07
CA ALA A 99 -31.54 38.85 -31.50
C ALA A 99 -31.33 37.35 -31.23
N TYR A 100 -30.14 36.82 -31.53
CA TYR A 100 -29.78 35.42 -31.28
C TYR A 100 -29.84 35.05 -29.79
N VAL A 101 -29.25 35.87 -28.91
CA VAL A 101 -29.26 35.65 -27.46
C VAL A 101 -30.67 35.76 -26.87
N GLU A 102 -31.53 36.58 -27.46
CA GLU A 102 -32.96 36.68 -27.10
C GLU A 102 -33.81 35.54 -27.69
N GLY A 103 -33.20 34.53 -28.31
CA GLY A 103 -33.82 33.28 -28.75
C GLY A 103 -34.32 33.26 -30.20
N LEU A 104 -33.96 34.26 -31.01
CA LEU A 104 -34.29 34.24 -32.44
C LEU A 104 -33.33 33.35 -33.22
N PRO A 105 -33.83 32.49 -34.12
CA PRO A 105 -32.98 31.72 -35.01
C PRO A 105 -32.28 32.67 -35.99
N VAL A 106 -30.94 32.67 -35.98
CA VAL A 106 -30.10 33.49 -36.87
C VAL A 106 -29.19 32.57 -37.67
N GLU A 107 -29.27 32.63 -39.00
CA GLU A 107 -28.36 31.89 -39.87
C GLU A 107 -27.03 32.63 -40.06
N LEU A 108 -26.09 32.37 -39.14
CA LEU A 108 -24.75 32.99 -39.12
C LEU A 108 -23.91 32.64 -40.35
N GLY A 109 -24.17 31.50 -41.00
CA GLY A 109 -23.42 31.05 -42.19
C GLY A 109 -23.53 31.97 -43.41
N SER A 110 -24.54 32.86 -43.44
CA SER A 110 -24.69 33.87 -44.49
C SER A 110 -23.90 35.16 -44.23
N LEU A 111 -23.43 35.36 -42.99
CA LEU A 111 -22.73 36.56 -42.53
C LEU A 111 -21.21 36.37 -42.43
N VAL A 112 -20.76 35.13 -42.16
CA VAL A 112 -19.35 34.79 -41.97
C VAL A 112 -18.85 34.06 -43.23
N ALA A 113 -17.88 34.64 -43.92
CA ALA A 113 -17.34 34.07 -45.16
C ALA A 113 -16.33 32.94 -44.88
N ALA A 114 -16.81 31.75 -44.45
CA ALA A 114 -16.23 30.41 -44.65
C ALA A 114 -16.91 29.40 -43.68
N PRO A 115 -17.20 28.15 -44.09
CA PRO A 115 -17.72 27.11 -43.19
C PRO A 115 -16.66 26.43 -42.30
N GLY A 116 -15.46 27.01 -42.17
CA GLY A 116 -14.37 26.45 -41.38
C GLY A 116 -14.00 27.39 -40.24
N ASP A 117 -13.86 26.83 -39.05
CA ASP A 117 -13.35 27.46 -37.83
C ASP A 117 -14.34 28.36 -37.06
N THR A 118 -15.58 27.90 -36.87
CA THR A 118 -16.34 28.32 -35.69
C THR A 118 -15.83 27.54 -34.49
N VAL A 119 -15.07 28.21 -33.61
CA VAL A 119 -14.67 27.67 -32.30
C VAL A 119 -15.70 28.14 -31.29
N ASP A 120 -16.23 27.22 -30.48
CA ASP A 120 -17.08 27.62 -29.37
C ASP A 120 -16.28 28.50 -28.41
N LEU A 121 -16.86 29.64 -28.01
CA LEU A 121 -16.22 30.48 -27.00
C LEU A 121 -16.26 29.74 -25.67
N PRO A 122 -15.15 29.68 -24.91
CA PRO A 122 -15.19 29.15 -23.55
C PRO A 122 -16.22 29.95 -22.75
N THR A 123 -17.15 29.23 -22.14
CA THR A 123 -18.28 29.79 -21.37
C THR A 123 -17.80 30.53 -20.12
N TYR A 124 -16.60 30.22 -19.61
CA TYR A 124 -15.92 31.02 -18.60
C TYR A 124 -14.38 31.08 -18.82
N PRO A 125 -13.78 32.27 -19.00
CA PRO A 125 -12.33 32.42 -19.06
C PRO A 125 -11.76 32.45 -17.64
N PHE A 126 -11.25 31.30 -17.14
CA PHE A 126 -10.66 31.19 -15.81
C PHE A 126 -9.65 32.31 -15.51
N GLN A 127 -9.85 33.02 -14.40
CA GLN A 127 -9.00 34.10 -13.89
C GLN A 127 -7.86 33.52 -13.05
N ARG A 128 -6.95 32.83 -13.74
CA ARG A 128 -5.91 32.04 -13.08
C ARG A 128 -4.92 32.91 -12.32
N ASN A 129 -4.60 32.49 -11.10
CA ASN A 129 -3.52 33.04 -10.28
C ASN A 129 -2.49 31.93 -10.01
N ARG A 130 -1.25 32.33 -9.75
CA ARG A 130 -0.17 31.39 -9.43
C ARG A 130 -0.29 30.90 -7.97
N PHE A 131 -0.36 29.58 -7.81
CA PHE A 131 -0.34 28.84 -6.55
C PHE A 131 0.77 27.79 -6.60
N TRP A 132 1.96 28.12 -6.12
CA TRP A 132 3.05 27.16 -5.97
C TRP A 132 3.80 27.52 -4.70
N LEU A 133 4.07 26.54 -3.85
CA LEU A 133 4.85 26.76 -2.65
C LEU A 133 6.32 26.98 -3.04
N GLU A 134 6.85 28.13 -2.69
CA GLU A 134 8.27 28.43 -2.89
C GLU A 134 9.05 27.88 -1.71
N SER A 135 10.09 27.09 -1.99
CA SER A 135 11.09 26.67 -1.02
C SER A 135 11.91 27.90 -0.59
N GLY A 136 11.34 28.72 0.29
CA GLY A 136 11.93 29.95 0.79
C GLY A 136 11.75 30.03 2.30
N GLU A 137 12.87 30.27 2.99
CA GLU A 137 13.03 30.58 4.40
C GLU A 137 11.74 31.11 5.06
N LEU A 138 11.18 30.36 6.02
CA LEU A 138 10.12 30.91 6.86
C LEU A 138 10.30 30.54 8.34
N PRO A 139 9.84 31.43 9.23
CA PRO A 139 10.27 31.58 10.60
C PRO A 139 9.51 30.65 11.54
N ALA A 140 10.14 30.35 12.68
CA ALA A 140 9.65 29.42 13.69
C ALA A 140 8.33 29.84 14.37
N SER A 141 7.65 28.79 14.87
CA SER A 141 6.56 28.72 15.88
C SER A 141 5.10 28.90 15.37
N ALA A 142 4.10 28.14 15.87
CA ALA A 142 3.92 27.66 17.24
C ALA A 142 3.07 26.37 17.34
N GLY A 143 3.45 25.50 18.28
CA GLY A 143 2.59 24.51 18.94
C GLY A 143 2.29 24.89 20.41
N VAL A 144 1.39 24.14 21.07
CA VAL A 144 1.03 24.11 22.53
C VAL A 144 2.04 24.86 23.41
N PRO A 145 1.62 25.73 24.35
CA PRO A 145 2.49 26.69 25.03
C PRO A 145 3.68 25.99 25.69
N ARG A 146 4.75 25.87 24.88
CA ARG A 146 6.11 25.71 25.31
C ARG A 146 6.63 27.11 25.49
N ASP A 147 7.43 27.28 26.52
CA ASP A 147 8.08 28.55 26.77
C ASP A 147 8.99 28.82 25.56
N GLU A 148 8.56 29.66 24.62
CA GLU A 148 9.26 29.90 23.34
C GLU A 148 10.68 30.42 23.54
N VAL A 149 10.96 30.97 24.73
CA VAL A 149 12.29 31.37 25.17
C VAL A 149 13.14 30.14 25.50
N GLU A 150 12.55 29.14 26.16
CA GLU A 150 13.20 27.87 26.48
C GLU A 150 13.49 27.03 25.22
N ASP A 151 12.56 26.97 24.27
CA ASP A 151 12.75 26.22 23.03
C ASP A 151 13.85 26.84 22.14
N ARG A 152 13.85 28.18 21.97
CA ARG A 152 14.91 28.89 21.23
C ARG A 152 16.28 28.76 21.90
N PHE A 153 16.30 28.84 23.24
CA PHE A 153 17.50 28.63 24.03
C PHE A 153 18.08 27.22 23.79
N TRP A 154 17.26 26.17 23.88
CA TRP A 154 17.73 24.80 23.67
C TRP A 154 18.08 24.49 22.22
N GLU A 155 17.47 25.16 21.24
CA GLU A 155 17.81 25.03 19.82
C GLU A 155 19.17 25.65 19.51
N ALA A 156 19.46 26.84 20.04
CA ALA A 156 20.79 27.47 19.94
C ALA A 156 21.87 26.60 20.60
N VAL A 157 21.55 26.01 21.76
CA VAL A 157 22.40 25.03 22.45
C VAL A 157 22.67 23.79 21.58
N GLU A 158 21.64 23.17 20.98
CA GLU A 158 21.79 21.93 20.18
C GLU A 158 22.63 22.13 18.91
N ARG A 159 22.50 23.28 18.26
CA ARG A 159 23.23 23.68 17.04
C ARG A 159 24.65 24.17 17.32
N GLU A 160 25.06 24.22 18.58
CA GLU A 160 26.33 24.81 19.03
C GLU A 160 26.50 26.26 18.51
N ASP A 161 25.40 27.01 18.47
CA ASP A 161 25.35 28.41 18.04
C ASP A 161 25.64 29.35 19.22
N LEU A 162 26.88 29.81 19.30
CA LEU A 162 27.40 30.63 20.41
C LEU A 162 26.82 32.04 20.45
N GLU A 163 26.61 32.67 19.28
CA GLU A 163 26.09 34.03 19.20
C GLU A 163 24.62 34.06 19.64
N SER A 164 23.80 33.14 19.13
CA SER A 164 22.38 33.04 19.51
C SER A 164 22.20 32.70 21.01
N LEU A 165 23.09 31.90 21.60
CA LEU A 165 23.06 31.59 23.03
C LEU A 165 23.49 32.77 23.91
N ALA A 166 24.52 33.51 23.51
CA ALA A 166 25.00 34.70 24.22
C ALA A 166 23.94 35.80 24.26
N ASP A 167 23.28 36.05 23.14
CA ASP A 167 22.18 37.01 23.02
C ASP A 167 20.96 36.61 23.87
N SER A 168 20.69 35.31 24.00
CA SER A 168 19.56 34.80 24.81
C SER A 168 19.80 34.89 26.32
N LEU A 169 21.06 34.90 26.77
CA LEU A 169 21.44 34.94 28.19
C LEU A 169 21.94 36.31 28.66
N ASP A 170 22.13 37.28 27.76
CA ASP A 170 22.74 38.60 28.03
C ASP A 170 24.13 38.46 28.68
N LEU A 171 24.94 37.53 28.15
CA LEU A 171 26.31 37.22 28.61
C LEU A 171 27.31 37.39 27.45
N ASP A 172 28.59 37.61 27.79
CA ASP A 172 29.65 37.70 26.79
C ASP A 172 29.94 36.32 26.17
N GLY A 173 30.01 36.24 24.84
CA GLY A 173 30.16 34.96 24.11
C GLY A 173 31.43 34.20 24.45
N GLU A 174 32.50 34.89 24.85
CA GLU A 174 33.74 34.25 25.31
C GLU A 174 33.60 33.53 26.67
N GLU A 175 32.61 33.90 27.50
CA GLU A 175 32.32 33.20 28.76
C GLU A 175 31.51 31.90 28.53
N LEU A 176 30.70 31.83 27.48
CA LEU A 176 29.83 30.70 27.14
C LEU A 176 30.48 29.67 26.20
N ARG A 177 31.53 30.06 25.47
CA ARG A 177 32.26 29.23 24.50
C ARG A 177 32.72 27.87 25.05
N PRO A 178 33.23 27.76 26.29
CA PRO A 178 33.59 26.45 26.86
C PRO A 178 32.38 25.65 27.39
N LEU A 179 31.21 26.27 27.60
CA LEU A 179 30.02 25.64 28.19
C LEU A 179 29.02 25.12 27.14
N LEU A 180 28.99 25.73 25.95
CA LEU A 180 28.03 25.41 24.88
C LEU A 180 28.08 23.94 24.42
N PRO A 181 29.24 23.32 24.15
CA PRO A 181 29.29 21.88 23.81
C PRO A 181 28.77 20.99 24.94
N ALA A 182 28.98 21.40 26.20
CA ALA A 182 28.49 20.65 27.37
C ALA A 182 26.96 20.74 27.50
N LEU A 183 26.36 21.90 27.21
CA LEU A 183 24.90 22.09 27.19
C LEU A 183 24.25 21.35 26.01
N ALA A 184 24.89 21.37 24.82
CA ALA A 184 24.42 20.65 23.63
C ALA A 184 24.38 19.14 23.88
N SER A 185 25.47 18.61 24.45
CA SER A 185 25.57 17.22 24.88
C SER A 185 24.52 16.87 25.92
N TRP A 186 24.30 17.74 26.92
CA TRP A 186 23.28 17.54 27.96
C TRP A 186 21.86 17.46 27.38
N ARG A 187 21.52 18.34 26.43
CA ARG A 187 20.18 18.37 25.83
C ARG A 187 19.92 17.18 24.91
N ARG A 188 20.90 16.79 24.09
CA ARG A 188 20.84 15.56 23.26
C ARG A 188 20.65 14.32 24.15
N ALA A 189 21.41 14.23 25.24
CA ALA A 189 21.25 13.16 26.22
C ALA A 189 19.85 13.14 26.84
N GLY A 190 19.28 14.30 27.20
CA GLY A 190 17.92 14.38 27.77
C GLY A 190 16.80 13.93 26.82
N ARG A 191 16.90 14.21 25.51
CA ARG A 191 15.94 13.71 24.51
C ARG A 191 16.09 12.21 24.27
N GLN A 192 17.32 11.72 24.13
CA GLN A 192 17.58 10.29 23.99
C GLN A 192 17.07 9.52 25.22
N GLU A 193 17.27 10.05 26.43
CA GLU A 193 16.75 9.45 27.66
C GLU A 193 15.21 9.36 27.65
N SER A 194 14.50 10.38 27.14
CA SER A 194 13.03 10.36 27.01
C SER A 194 12.53 9.35 25.98
N VAL A 195 13.24 9.16 24.87
CA VAL A 195 12.89 8.17 23.83
C VAL A 195 13.08 6.76 24.38
N ILE A 196 14.24 6.49 24.99
CA ILE A 196 14.53 5.20 25.62
C ILE A 196 13.51 4.89 26.72
N ASP A 197 13.07 5.88 27.49
CA ASP A 197 12.09 5.66 28.55
C ASP A 197 10.77 5.07 28.03
N SER A 198 10.39 5.45 26.80
CA SER A 198 9.22 4.92 26.10
C SER A 198 9.44 3.52 25.50
N TRP A 199 10.66 3.00 25.48
CA TRP A 199 10.99 1.67 24.93
C TRP A 199 11.21 0.62 26.03
N ARG A 200 11.05 0.99 27.30
CA ARG A 200 11.36 0.12 28.45
C ARG A 200 10.14 -0.66 28.93
N TYR A 201 10.30 -1.97 29.08
CA TYR A 201 9.28 -2.89 29.58
C TYR A 201 9.85 -3.86 30.61
N LYS A 202 8.99 -4.43 31.44
CA LYS A 202 9.35 -5.48 32.40
C LYS A 202 8.22 -6.46 32.62
N THR A 203 8.56 -7.59 33.24
CA THR A 203 7.57 -8.53 33.76
C THR A 203 6.94 -7.98 35.05
N ALA A 204 5.62 -8.07 35.16
CA ALA A 204 4.89 -7.95 36.41
C ALA A 204 4.05 -9.21 36.65
N TRP A 205 3.95 -9.64 37.91
CA TRP A 205 3.11 -10.77 38.30
C TRP A 205 1.86 -10.27 39.01
N ARG A 206 0.69 -10.65 38.49
CA ARG A 206 -0.62 -10.16 38.95
C ARG A 206 -1.43 -11.28 39.58
N PRO A 207 -2.05 -11.08 40.76
CA PRO A 207 -2.95 -12.06 41.35
C PRO A 207 -4.10 -12.42 40.40
N VAL A 208 -4.38 -13.72 40.24
CA VAL A 208 -5.54 -14.22 39.50
C VAL A 208 -6.65 -14.59 40.50
N SER A 209 -7.86 -14.11 40.24
CA SER A 209 -9.03 -14.42 41.07
C SER A 209 -9.75 -15.65 40.51
N GLY A 210 -9.95 -16.70 41.32
CA GLY A 210 -10.77 -17.86 40.97
C GLY A 210 -11.87 -18.08 42.01
N THR A 211 -13.13 -18.22 41.55
CA THR A 211 -14.34 -18.30 42.40
C THR A 211 -15.06 -19.65 42.38
N SER A 212 -14.62 -20.65 41.62
CA SER A 212 -15.28 -21.95 41.51
C SER A 212 -14.54 -23.06 42.26
N VAL A 213 -15.28 -24.12 42.64
CA VAL A 213 -14.69 -25.42 43.02
C VAL A 213 -14.54 -26.21 41.70
N PRO A 214 -13.34 -26.27 41.11
CA PRO A 214 -13.18 -26.82 39.77
C PRO A 214 -13.27 -28.35 39.82
N VAL A 215 -13.93 -28.93 38.82
CA VAL A 215 -14.02 -30.37 38.60
C VAL A 215 -13.37 -30.65 37.23
N LEU A 216 -12.29 -31.42 37.24
CA LEU A 216 -11.67 -31.94 36.03
C LEU A 216 -12.54 -33.09 35.48
N SER A 217 -12.38 -33.39 34.20
CA SER A 217 -13.08 -34.52 33.57
C SER A 217 -12.20 -35.18 32.50
N GLY A 218 -12.59 -36.40 32.12
CA GLY A 218 -11.95 -37.19 31.07
C GLY A 218 -10.52 -37.63 31.40
N THR A 219 -9.85 -38.17 30.39
CA THR A 219 -8.50 -38.72 30.53
C THR A 219 -7.45 -37.62 30.55
N TRP A 220 -6.50 -37.67 31.49
CA TRP A 220 -5.35 -36.77 31.56
C TRP A 220 -4.05 -37.56 31.54
N ILE A 221 -3.16 -37.29 30.58
CA ILE A 221 -1.82 -37.91 30.58
C ILE A 221 -0.90 -37.08 31.45
N VAL A 222 -0.25 -37.71 32.43
CA VAL A 222 0.79 -37.08 33.25
C VAL A 222 2.13 -37.64 32.83
N VAL A 223 2.92 -36.84 32.11
CA VAL A 223 4.26 -37.22 31.63
C VAL A 223 5.27 -37.00 32.75
N VAL A 224 5.90 -38.07 33.22
CA VAL A 224 6.81 -38.06 34.37
C VAL A 224 8.16 -38.62 33.95
N PRO A 225 9.26 -37.86 34.03
CA PRO A 225 10.58 -38.43 33.74
C PRO A 225 10.98 -39.46 34.82
N GLU A 226 11.60 -40.56 34.40
CA GLU A 226 12.03 -41.65 35.29
C GLU A 226 12.97 -41.16 36.40
N SER A 227 13.78 -40.14 36.11
CA SER A 227 14.66 -39.47 37.08
C SER A 227 13.92 -38.82 38.26
N VAL A 228 12.62 -38.58 38.11
CA VAL A 228 11.71 -38.01 39.11
C VAL A 228 10.71 -39.07 39.62
N GLY A 229 10.71 -40.28 39.04
CA GLY A 229 9.82 -41.38 39.39
C GLY A 229 9.87 -41.76 40.88
N ASP A 230 8.68 -41.91 41.48
CA ASP A 230 8.39 -42.19 42.90
C ASP A 230 8.62 -41.04 43.92
N ASP A 231 8.78 -39.78 43.51
CA ASP A 231 8.70 -38.66 44.47
C ASP A 231 7.26 -38.49 45.03
N ASP A 232 7.16 -38.26 46.35
CA ASP A 232 5.89 -38.06 47.08
C ASP A 232 5.04 -36.94 46.45
N THR A 233 5.71 -35.96 45.83
CA THR A 233 5.06 -34.85 45.13
C THR A 233 4.27 -35.32 43.90
N THR A 234 4.88 -36.16 43.06
CA THR A 234 4.24 -36.67 41.83
C THR A 234 3.06 -37.57 42.16
N ALA A 235 3.21 -38.45 43.15
CA ALA A 235 2.12 -39.28 43.64
C ALA A 235 0.97 -38.45 44.22
N SER A 236 1.28 -37.34 44.91
CA SER A 236 0.28 -36.42 45.45
C SER A 236 -0.43 -35.61 44.36
N LEU A 237 0.27 -35.23 43.29
CA LEU A 237 -0.31 -34.58 42.12
C LEU A 237 -1.31 -35.49 41.39
N VAL A 238 -0.92 -36.73 41.07
CA VAL A 238 -1.80 -37.70 40.40
C VAL A 238 -3.05 -37.98 41.25
N ARG A 239 -2.89 -38.23 42.56
CA ARG A 239 -4.02 -38.39 43.49
C ARG A 239 -4.93 -37.17 43.55
N MET A 240 -4.37 -35.95 43.43
CA MET A 240 -5.16 -34.72 43.42
C MET A 240 -5.96 -34.57 42.13
N LEU A 241 -5.39 -34.92 40.97
CA LEU A 241 -6.09 -34.94 39.69
C LEU A 241 -7.28 -35.91 39.73
N ASP A 242 -7.06 -37.14 40.21
CA ASP A 242 -8.11 -38.16 40.36
C ASP A 242 -9.20 -37.71 41.35
N ALA A 243 -8.80 -37.16 42.51
CA ALA A 243 -9.74 -36.64 43.51
C ALA A 243 -10.57 -35.44 43.00
N ARG A 244 -10.14 -34.81 41.89
CA ARG A 244 -10.81 -33.70 41.24
C ARG A 244 -11.57 -34.10 39.98
N GLY A 245 -11.63 -35.39 39.64
CA GLY A 245 -12.48 -35.94 38.57
C GLY A 245 -11.78 -36.26 37.25
N ALA A 246 -10.45 -36.11 37.15
CA ALA A 246 -9.69 -36.62 36.01
C ALA A 246 -9.50 -38.15 36.10
N ASP A 247 -9.41 -38.84 34.96
CA ASP A 247 -8.81 -40.18 34.87
C ASP A 247 -7.32 -39.99 34.54
N ALA A 248 -6.49 -39.88 35.58
CA ALA A 248 -5.07 -39.58 35.40
C ALA A 248 -4.26 -40.83 35.00
N VAL A 249 -3.59 -40.75 33.86
CA VAL A 249 -2.74 -41.82 33.30
C VAL A 249 -1.30 -41.37 33.34
N THR A 250 -0.50 -41.97 34.22
CA THR A 250 0.94 -41.68 34.30
C THR A 250 1.68 -42.33 33.14
N LEU A 251 2.41 -41.52 32.37
CA LEU A 251 3.35 -41.95 31.35
C LEU A 251 4.77 -41.68 31.84
N THR A 252 5.45 -42.72 32.33
CA THR A 252 6.86 -42.62 32.75
C THR A 252 7.78 -42.57 31.54
N VAL A 253 8.58 -41.53 31.37
CA VAL A 253 9.47 -41.30 30.20
C VAL A 253 10.95 -41.32 30.57
N THR A 254 11.80 -41.79 29.66
CA THR A 254 13.26 -41.74 29.79
C THR A 254 13.85 -40.80 28.74
N GLU A 255 15.16 -40.57 28.79
CA GLU A 255 15.84 -39.78 27.75
C GLU A 255 15.64 -40.37 26.35
N GLU A 256 15.61 -41.70 26.21
CA GLU A 256 15.39 -42.34 24.91
C GLU A 256 14.01 -42.04 24.31
N ASP A 257 13.05 -41.61 25.14
CA ASP A 257 11.74 -41.19 24.70
C ASP A 257 11.69 -39.72 24.25
N ALA A 258 12.79 -38.97 24.35
CA ALA A 258 12.92 -37.65 23.76
C ALA A 258 13.08 -37.72 22.21
N ASP A 259 12.43 -38.68 21.57
CA ASP A 259 12.26 -38.84 20.13
C ASP A 259 10.77 -38.74 19.78
N ARG A 260 10.43 -37.86 18.84
CA ARG A 260 9.03 -37.57 18.47
C ARG A 260 8.24 -38.82 18.05
N THR A 261 8.86 -39.76 17.35
CA THR A 261 8.19 -40.95 16.81
C THR A 261 7.91 -41.95 17.91
N ARG A 262 8.91 -42.21 18.74
CA ARG A 262 8.79 -43.09 19.90
C ARG A 262 7.77 -42.55 20.88
N LEU A 263 7.84 -41.26 21.21
CA LEU A 263 6.93 -40.63 22.15
C LEU A 263 5.48 -40.64 21.64
N ALA A 264 5.25 -40.39 20.35
CA ALA A 264 3.92 -40.49 19.75
C ALA A 264 3.33 -41.90 19.93
N GLY A 265 4.12 -42.95 19.68
CA GLY A 265 3.71 -44.34 19.94
C GLY A 265 3.38 -44.60 21.40
N ARG A 266 4.19 -44.09 22.34
CA ARG A 266 3.95 -44.24 23.78
C ARG A 266 2.70 -43.50 24.28
N VAL A 267 2.43 -42.31 23.74
CA VAL A 267 1.20 -41.57 24.01
C VAL A 267 -0.01 -42.35 23.49
N GLN A 268 0.05 -42.91 22.28
CA GLN A 268 -1.01 -43.77 21.75
C GLN A 268 -1.25 -45.04 22.60
N GLU A 269 -0.18 -45.68 23.09
CA GLU A 269 -0.28 -46.83 23.98
C GLU A 269 -0.94 -46.46 25.32
N ALA A 270 -0.58 -45.31 25.91
CA ALA A 270 -1.21 -44.82 27.14
C ALA A 270 -2.72 -44.54 26.98
N LEU A 271 -3.12 -44.20 25.75
CA LEU A 271 -4.51 -43.96 25.34
C LEU A 271 -5.26 -45.22 24.89
N ALA A 272 -4.63 -46.39 24.85
CA ALA A 272 -5.27 -47.61 24.34
C ALA A 272 -6.55 -47.94 25.14
N GLY A 273 -7.72 -47.77 24.51
CA GLY A 273 -9.04 -47.96 25.13
C GLY A 273 -9.66 -46.72 25.77
N ARG A 274 -9.01 -45.55 25.71
CA ARG A 274 -9.49 -44.24 26.19
C ARG A 274 -9.59 -43.28 25.00
N HIS A 275 -10.77 -42.69 24.79
CA HIS A 275 -11.04 -41.83 23.63
C HIS A 275 -11.29 -40.36 23.99
N ASP A 276 -11.19 -39.99 25.27
CA ASP A 276 -11.57 -38.69 25.81
C ASP A 276 -10.38 -37.95 26.46
N LEU A 277 -9.24 -37.87 25.76
CA LEU A 277 -8.09 -37.09 26.23
C LEU A 277 -8.50 -35.61 26.40
N ARG A 278 -8.44 -35.10 27.63
CA ARG A 278 -8.82 -33.73 28.00
C ARG A 278 -7.64 -32.83 28.34
N GLY A 279 -6.46 -33.40 28.58
CA GLY A 279 -5.25 -32.62 28.80
C GLY A 279 -4.01 -33.49 28.94
N VAL A 280 -2.85 -32.88 28.67
CA VAL A 280 -1.54 -33.47 28.92
C VAL A 280 -0.81 -32.57 29.92
N LEU A 281 -0.32 -33.14 31.01
CA LEU A 281 0.43 -32.45 32.05
C LEU A 281 1.86 -32.98 32.06
N SER A 282 2.83 -32.15 31.68
CA SER A 282 4.24 -32.51 31.59
C SER A 282 5.02 -32.05 32.81
N LEU A 283 5.70 -32.99 33.47
CA LEU A 283 6.68 -32.75 34.54
C LEU A 283 8.12 -32.87 34.01
N TRP A 284 8.31 -32.99 32.69
CA TRP A 284 9.60 -33.31 32.11
C TRP A 284 10.67 -32.25 32.39
N ALA A 285 10.26 -30.98 32.53
CA ALA A 285 11.17 -29.90 32.90
C ALA A 285 11.93 -30.17 34.22
N PHE A 286 11.42 -31.02 35.11
CA PHE A 286 12.10 -31.37 36.35
C PHE A 286 13.37 -32.22 36.13
N ASP A 287 13.56 -32.78 34.93
CA ASP A 287 14.81 -33.46 34.56
C ASP A 287 15.82 -32.47 33.95
N GLU A 288 16.65 -31.90 34.80
CA GLU A 288 17.69 -30.93 34.39
C GLU A 288 18.99 -31.60 33.93
N LYS A 289 19.06 -32.94 33.91
CA LYS A 289 20.29 -33.65 33.51
C LYS A 289 20.60 -33.35 32.04
N PRO A 290 21.86 -33.11 31.69
CA PRO A 290 22.30 -33.08 30.29
C PRO A 290 21.96 -34.38 29.58
N THR A 291 21.58 -34.31 28.30
CA THR A 291 21.45 -35.49 27.45
C THR A 291 22.81 -36.11 27.12
N GLU A 292 22.87 -37.43 26.95
CA GLU A 292 24.10 -38.17 26.63
C GLU A 292 24.66 -37.77 25.25
N THR A 293 23.77 -37.46 24.30
CA THR A 293 24.14 -37.11 22.92
C THR A 293 24.49 -35.64 22.75
N GLN A 294 23.84 -34.75 23.52
CA GLN A 294 24.05 -33.29 23.45
C GLN A 294 24.15 -32.69 24.86
N PRO A 295 25.36 -32.62 25.47
CA PRO A 295 25.53 -32.18 26.86
C PRO A 295 25.10 -30.75 27.18
N LEU A 296 24.84 -29.92 26.16
CA LEU A 296 24.33 -28.55 26.32
C LEU A 296 22.79 -28.47 26.40
N VAL A 297 22.10 -29.57 26.11
CA VAL A 297 20.64 -29.67 26.13
C VAL A 297 20.24 -30.56 27.30
N SER A 298 19.33 -30.09 28.15
CA SER A 298 18.78 -30.91 29.25
C SER A 298 17.74 -31.89 28.73
N ALA A 299 17.61 -33.04 29.39
CA ALA A 299 16.60 -34.05 29.09
C ALA A 299 15.19 -33.47 29.17
N GLY A 300 14.91 -32.57 30.11
CA GLY A 300 13.65 -31.87 30.24
C GLY A 300 13.35 -30.91 29.08
N LEU A 301 14.36 -30.21 28.55
CA LEU A 301 14.21 -29.37 27.36
C LEU A 301 13.96 -30.21 26.11
N ALA A 302 14.81 -31.20 25.84
CA ALA A 302 14.68 -32.10 24.70
C ALA A 302 13.34 -32.84 24.71
N GLY A 303 12.96 -33.39 25.87
CA GLY A 303 11.70 -34.08 26.07
C GLY A 303 10.49 -33.17 25.88
N THR A 304 10.54 -31.92 26.34
CA THR A 304 9.46 -30.95 26.12
C THR A 304 9.28 -30.62 24.64
N VAL A 305 10.38 -30.41 23.90
CA VAL A 305 10.33 -30.17 22.45
C VAL A 305 9.73 -31.38 21.74
N SER A 306 10.24 -32.59 22.03
CA SER A 306 9.73 -33.84 21.45
C SER A 306 8.28 -34.10 21.81
N LEU A 307 7.81 -33.72 23.00
CA LEU A 307 6.41 -33.84 23.41
C LEU A 307 5.50 -32.89 22.62
N VAL A 308 5.90 -31.64 22.41
CA VAL A 308 5.14 -30.70 21.57
C VAL A 308 5.06 -31.24 20.14
N GLN A 309 6.18 -31.72 19.59
CA GLN A 309 6.23 -32.30 18.25
C GLN A 309 5.38 -33.58 18.13
N ALA A 310 5.44 -34.47 19.12
CA ALA A 310 4.69 -35.73 19.14
C ALA A 310 3.18 -35.49 19.24
N LEU A 311 2.73 -34.57 20.10
CA LEU A 311 1.31 -34.25 20.20
C LEU A 311 0.77 -33.62 18.91
N ARG A 312 1.59 -32.82 18.22
CA ARG A 312 1.28 -32.31 16.90
C ARG A 312 1.15 -33.43 15.87
N ASP A 313 2.10 -34.36 15.83
CA ASP A 313 2.08 -35.49 14.89
C ASP A 313 0.90 -36.44 15.10
N LEU A 314 0.32 -36.43 16.30
CA LEU A 314 -0.89 -37.17 16.66
C LEU A 314 -2.19 -36.39 16.39
N ASP A 315 -2.12 -35.17 15.87
CA ASP A 315 -3.25 -34.25 15.73
C ASP A 315 -4.07 -34.13 17.05
N ALA A 316 -3.38 -34.14 18.19
CA ALA A 316 -4.02 -34.06 19.50
C ALA A 316 -4.65 -32.68 19.69
N THR A 317 -5.88 -32.63 20.19
CA THR A 317 -6.60 -31.37 20.49
C THR A 317 -6.59 -31.01 21.98
N ALA A 318 -5.96 -31.84 22.80
CA ALA A 318 -5.91 -31.67 24.24
C ALA A 318 -4.79 -30.71 24.64
N PRO A 319 -5.04 -29.76 25.56
CA PRO A 319 -4.04 -28.78 25.98
C PRO A 319 -2.86 -29.42 26.73
N LEU A 320 -1.64 -29.10 26.30
CA LEU A 320 -0.39 -29.41 26.97
C LEU A 320 -0.04 -28.33 27.99
N TRP A 321 0.06 -28.72 29.25
CA TRP A 321 0.53 -27.90 30.35
C TRP A 321 1.90 -28.37 30.81
N CYS A 322 2.89 -27.48 30.78
CA CYS A 322 4.24 -27.77 31.27
C CYS A 322 4.45 -27.19 32.66
N LEU A 323 4.89 -28.03 33.60
CA LEU A 323 5.17 -27.65 34.97
C LEU A 323 6.67 -27.40 35.15
N THR A 324 7.00 -26.29 35.81
CA THR A 324 8.36 -25.99 36.28
C THR A 324 8.38 -25.77 37.80
N ARG A 325 9.56 -25.74 38.42
CA ARG A 325 9.78 -25.35 39.81
C ARG A 325 10.94 -24.37 39.90
N GLY A 326 10.66 -23.18 40.43
CA GLY A 326 11.66 -22.15 40.63
C GLY A 326 12.33 -21.68 39.34
N ALA A 327 11.62 -21.77 38.21
CA ALA A 327 12.07 -21.27 36.91
C ALA A 327 11.84 -19.77 36.73
N VAL A 328 11.01 -19.17 37.60
CA VAL A 328 10.67 -17.74 37.60
C VAL A 328 10.60 -17.21 39.03
N ALA A 329 11.01 -15.95 39.24
CA ALA A 329 10.71 -15.24 40.48
C ALA A 329 9.47 -14.34 40.30
N THR A 330 8.54 -14.40 41.26
CA THR A 330 7.30 -13.61 41.21
C THR A 330 7.42 -12.26 41.93
N GLY A 331 8.51 -12.04 42.67
CA GLY A 331 8.82 -10.78 43.33
C GLY A 331 10.21 -10.77 43.97
N PRO A 332 10.66 -9.62 44.51
CA PRO A 332 12.05 -9.41 44.94
C PRO A 332 12.51 -10.27 46.12
N SER A 333 11.57 -10.83 46.90
CA SER A 333 11.86 -11.67 48.05
C SER A 333 12.00 -13.16 47.70
N GLU A 334 11.79 -13.51 46.43
CA GLU A 334 11.83 -14.88 45.96
C GLU A 334 13.14 -15.15 45.22
N THR A 335 13.77 -16.28 45.53
CA THR A 335 14.99 -16.72 44.86
C THR A 335 14.66 -17.70 43.76
N LEU A 336 15.07 -17.39 42.53
CA LEU A 336 15.03 -18.31 41.41
C LEU A 336 16.04 -19.45 41.64
N THR A 337 15.59 -20.69 41.58
CA THR A 337 16.41 -21.88 41.90
C THR A 337 16.89 -22.64 40.65
N SER A 338 16.15 -22.56 39.53
CA SER A 338 16.51 -23.27 38.29
C SER A 338 16.46 -22.39 37.04
N ALA A 339 17.64 -21.98 36.55
CA ALA A 339 17.76 -21.32 35.26
C ALA A 339 17.53 -22.28 34.08
N VAL A 340 17.85 -23.58 34.25
CA VAL A 340 17.65 -24.61 33.23
C VAL A 340 16.17 -24.76 32.90
N GLN A 341 15.30 -24.78 33.90
CA GLN A 341 13.84 -24.87 33.66
C GLN A 341 13.25 -23.61 33.00
N ALA A 342 13.93 -22.45 33.08
CA ALA A 342 13.50 -21.26 32.34
C ALA A 342 13.61 -21.45 30.81
N GLN A 343 14.44 -22.39 30.33
CA GLN A 343 14.51 -22.74 28.91
C GLN A 343 13.16 -23.26 28.39
N VAL A 344 12.44 -24.04 29.22
CA VAL A 344 11.10 -24.54 28.90
C VAL A 344 10.09 -23.39 28.81
N TRP A 345 10.26 -22.33 29.60
CA TRP A 345 9.45 -21.12 29.46
C TRP A 345 9.69 -20.41 28.12
N GLY A 346 10.96 -20.33 27.69
CA GLY A 346 11.31 -19.79 26.37
C GLY A 346 10.66 -20.58 25.23
N VAL A 347 10.81 -21.92 25.22
CA VAL A 347 10.17 -22.79 24.23
C VAL A 347 8.64 -22.69 24.31
N GLY A 348 8.07 -22.68 25.51
CA GLY A 348 6.63 -22.63 25.69
C GLY A 348 5.98 -21.34 25.17
N ARG A 349 6.68 -20.20 25.28
CA ARG A 349 6.24 -18.93 24.67
C ARG A 349 6.25 -18.98 23.14
N VAL A 350 7.11 -19.79 22.53
CA VAL A 350 7.13 -20.02 21.08
C VAL A 350 6.09 -21.07 20.67
N ALA A 351 5.94 -22.15 21.43
CA ALA A 351 4.91 -23.16 21.23
C ALA A 351 3.50 -22.57 21.32
N ALA A 352 3.31 -21.58 22.19
CA ALA A 352 2.09 -20.78 22.27
C ALA A 352 1.72 -20.12 20.92
N LEU A 353 2.72 -19.66 20.15
CA LEU A 353 2.53 -19.00 18.85
C LEU A 353 2.39 -20.00 17.70
N GLU A 354 3.21 -21.06 17.69
CA GLU A 354 3.31 -22.00 16.57
C GLU A 354 2.36 -23.21 16.68
N GLN A 355 1.95 -23.59 17.89
CA GLN A 355 1.14 -24.77 18.20
C GLN A 355 -0.05 -24.41 19.11
N SER A 356 -0.69 -23.27 18.84
CA SER A 356 -1.75 -22.69 19.68
C SER A 356 -2.93 -23.62 19.97
N GLY A 357 -3.27 -24.53 19.04
CA GLY A 357 -4.38 -25.48 19.21
C GLY A 357 -4.14 -26.57 20.25
N VAL A 358 -2.88 -26.82 20.60
CA VAL A 358 -2.48 -27.89 21.55
C VAL A 358 -1.80 -27.30 22.78
N TRP A 359 -1.40 -26.03 22.76
CA TRP A 359 -0.70 -25.42 23.88
C TRP A 359 -1.65 -24.94 24.99
N GLY A 360 -1.55 -25.54 26.18
CA GLY A 360 -2.32 -25.15 27.36
C GLY A 360 -1.66 -24.02 28.16
N GLY A 361 -0.37 -24.15 28.48
CA GLY A 361 0.38 -23.11 29.20
C GLY A 361 1.54 -23.61 30.05
N LEU A 362 2.16 -22.67 30.74
CA LEU A 362 3.28 -22.83 31.66
C LEU A 362 2.82 -22.53 33.09
N VAL A 363 3.13 -23.43 34.02
CA VAL A 363 2.85 -23.23 35.44
C VAL A 363 4.08 -23.51 36.28
N ASP A 364 4.60 -22.49 36.95
CA ASP A 364 5.69 -22.65 37.91
C ASP A 364 5.14 -22.95 39.31
N LEU A 365 5.61 -24.03 39.92
CA LEU A 365 5.23 -24.51 41.24
C LEU A 365 6.28 -24.11 42.29
N PRO A 366 5.92 -24.03 43.58
CA PRO A 366 6.92 -23.93 44.64
C PRO A 366 7.74 -25.23 44.69
N ASP A 367 8.98 -25.17 45.18
CA ASP A 367 9.90 -26.32 45.28
C ASP A 367 9.23 -27.56 45.93
N THR A 368 8.43 -27.32 46.96
CA THR A 368 7.63 -28.32 47.67
C THR A 368 6.15 -27.90 47.66
N PRO A 369 5.36 -28.34 46.66
CA PRO A 369 3.95 -27.96 46.58
C PRO A 369 3.12 -28.72 47.61
N ASP A 370 2.47 -27.96 48.49
CA ASP A 370 1.50 -28.50 49.44
C ASP A 370 0.16 -28.84 48.77
N GLU A 371 -0.75 -29.46 49.51
CA GLU A 371 -2.07 -29.83 49.00
C GLU A 371 -2.86 -28.60 48.47
N ARG A 372 -2.61 -27.41 49.04
CA ARG A 372 -3.26 -26.17 48.62
C ARG A 372 -2.73 -25.69 47.26
N ALA A 373 -1.43 -25.80 47.03
CA ALA A 373 -0.79 -25.49 45.75
C ALA A 373 -1.30 -26.43 44.65
N LEU A 374 -1.36 -27.74 44.92
CA LEU A 374 -1.89 -28.73 43.97
C LEU A 374 -3.37 -28.48 43.65
N ARG A 375 -4.18 -28.09 44.65
CA ARG A 375 -5.58 -27.71 44.42
C ARG A 375 -5.74 -26.48 43.52
N ARG A 376 -4.85 -25.49 43.68
CA ARG A 376 -4.81 -24.31 42.81
C ARG A 376 -4.40 -24.69 41.38
N LEU A 377 -3.44 -25.58 41.23
CA LEU A 377 -3.05 -26.13 39.93
C LEU A 377 -4.24 -26.81 39.24
N CYS A 378 -4.99 -27.68 39.92
CA CYS A 378 -6.20 -28.26 39.32
C CYS A 378 -7.24 -27.21 38.91
N GLY A 379 -7.32 -26.08 39.61
CA GLY A 379 -8.16 -24.95 39.21
C GLY A 379 -7.69 -24.28 37.93
N ILE A 380 -6.39 -24.08 37.77
CA ILE A 380 -5.78 -23.60 36.52
C ILE A 380 -6.11 -24.55 35.36
N LEU A 381 -5.93 -25.85 35.57
CA LEU A 381 -6.15 -26.87 34.54
C LEU A 381 -7.62 -27.01 34.13
N ALA A 382 -8.57 -26.77 35.05
CA ALA A 382 -9.99 -26.85 34.78
C ALA A 382 -10.55 -25.58 34.12
N GLU A 383 -10.13 -24.39 34.59
CA GLU A 383 -10.62 -23.09 34.13
C GLU A 383 -9.45 -22.09 34.06
N PRO A 384 -8.63 -22.12 32.98
CA PRO A 384 -7.44 -21.26 32.88
C PRO A 384 -7.75 -19.77 32.70
N ALA A 385 -9.01 -19.38 32.49
CA ALA A 385 -9.47 -18.00 32.37
C ALA A 385 -8.69 -17.14 31.33
N GLY A 386 -8.18 -17.78 30.27
CA GLY A 386 -7.38 -17.14 29.22
C GLY A 386 -5.94 -16.82 29.64
N GLU A 387 -5.46 -17.39 30.74
CA GLU A 387 -4.09 -17.28 31.23
C GLU A 387 -3.28 -18.53 30.87
N ASP A 388 -2.04 -18.35 30.40
CA ASP A 388 -1.16 -19.43 29.96
C ASP A 388 0.26 -19.34 30.54
N GLN A 389 0.54 -18.34 31.37
CA GLN A 389 1.83 -18.09 32.00
C GLN A 389 1.61 -17.76 33.47
N LEU A 390 1.66 -18.79 34.31
CA LEU A 390 1.18 -18.75 35.69
C LEU A 390 2.25 -19.23 36.67
N ALA A 391 2.18 -18.74 37.90
CA ALA A 391 2.97 -19.23 39.01
C ALA A 391 2.08 -19.45 40.24
N VAL A 392 2.19 -20.63 40.85
CA VAL A 392 1.50 -20.98 42.08
C VAL A 392 2.43 -20.69 43.25
N ARG A 393 1.97 -19.90 44.21
CA ARG A 393 2.72 -19.56 45.43
C ARG A 393 1.83 -19.69 46.66
N ALA A 394 2.41 -19.61 47.86
CA ALA A 394 1.64 -19.67 49.11
C ALA A 394 0.49 -18.64 49.14
N GLY A 395 0.76 -17.41 48.68
CA GLY A 395 -0.19 -16.31 48.62
C GLY A 395 -1.35 -16.50 47.63
N GLY A 396 -1.19 -17.29 46.58
CA GLY A 396 -2.19 -17.39 45.51
C GLY A 396 -1.62 -17.89 44.20
N VAL A 397 -2.44 -17.80 43.15
CA VAL A 397 -1.98 -17.91 41.77
C VAL A 397 -1.70 -16.51 41.25
N VAL A 398 -0.55 -16.31 40.63
CA VAL A 398 -0.21 -15.07 39.93
C VAL A 398 0.03 -15.36 38.45
N ALA A 399 -0.35 -14.44 37.59
CA ALA A 399 -0.16 -14.51 36.15
C ALA A 399 0.82 -13.46 35.67
N ARG A 400 1.54 -13.79 34.61
CA ARG A 400 2.57 -12.94 34.04
C ARG A 400 1.95 -11.84 33.16
N ARG A 401 2.40 -10.59 33.32
CA ARG A 401 2.05 -9.42 32.50
C ARG A 401 3.30 -8.72 32.03
N MET A 402 3.20 -8.09 30.88
CA MET A 402 4.14 -7.10 30.41
C MET A 402 3.61 -5.70 30.78
N VAL A 403 4.48 -4.88 31.36
CA VAL A 403 4.15 -3.51 31.77
C VAL A 403 5.29 -2.56 31.37
N ARG A 404 4.97 -1.27 31.25
CA ARG A 404 5.97 -0.20 31.06
C ARG A 404 6.95 -0.17 32.23
N ALA A 405 8.22 0.08 31.94
CA ALA A 405 9.32 0.22 32.90
C ALA A 405 9.98 1.61 32.81
N SER A 406 9.15 2.65 32.60
CA SER A 406 9.59 4.04 32.59
C SER A 406 10.23 4.42 33.94
N LEU A 407 11.43 5.00 33.86
CA LEU A 407 12.20 5.58 34.95
C LEU A 407 11.67 6.98 35.32
N GLY A 408 11.09 7.72 34.36
CA GLY A 408 10.56 9.06 34.57
C GLY A 408 11.59 10.00 35.22
N ARG A 409 11.31 10.50 36.43
CA ARG A 409 12.22 11.37 37.21
C ARG A 409 12.99 10.64 38.30
N THR A 410 13.01 9.31 38.28
CA THR A 410 13.71 8.51 39.29
C THR A 410 15.21 8.78 39.19
N ALA A 411 15.86 9.10 40.31
CA ALA A 411 17.30 9.30 40.32
C ALA A 411 18.03 7.95 40.13
N PRO A 412 19.18 7.92 39.43
CA PRO A 412 19.97 6.70 39.29
C PRO A 412 20.49 6.22 40.64
N ALA A 413 20.54 4.90 40.83
CA ALA A 413 21.05 4.28 42.05
C ALA A 413 22.56 4.49 42.20
N ARG A 414 23.26 4.49 41.07
CA ARG A 414 24.70 4.76 40.94
C ARG A 414 24.97 5.41 39.58
N ARG A 415 26.18 5.95 39.39
CA ARG A 415 26.71 6.24 38.06
C ARG A 415 27.78 5.21 37.75
N TRP A 416 27.45 4.20 36.97
CA TRP A 416 28.41 3.17 36.61
C TRP A 416 29.38 3.73 35.57
N ARG A 417 30.67 3.39 35.73
CA ARG A 417 31.72 3.67 34.75
C ARG A 417 32.61 2.44 34.65
N PRO A 418 33.08 2.08 33.45
CA PRO A 418 34.00 0.97 33.31
C PRO A 418 35.31 1.29 34.03
N ASP A 419 35.67 0.47 35.02
CA ASP A 419 36.96 0.50 35.70
C ASP A 419 37.67 -0.83 35.46
N GLY A 420 38.97 -0.80 35.15
CA GLY A 420 39.77 -1.98 34.83
C GLY A 420 39.43 -2.69 33.51
N THR A 421 39.49 -4.02 33.51
CA THR A 421 39.33 -4.86 32.31
C THR A 421 37.86 -5.19 32.05
N VAL A 422 37.36 -4.85 30.86
CA VAL A 422 36.02 -5.24 30.38
C VAL A 422 36.15 -6.37 29.36
N LEU A 423 35.57 -7.53 29.66
CA LEU A 423 35.51 -8.70 28.78
C LEU A 423 34.24 -8.66 27.94
N ILE A 424 34.37 -8.63 26.62
CA ILE A 424 33.25 -8.60 25.66
C ILE A 424 33.24 -9.90 24.87
N THR A 425 32.27 -10.77 25.16
CA THR A 425 32.08 -12.00 24.39
C THR A 425 31.36 -11.71 23.09
N GLY A 426 31.80 -12.33 22.00
CA GLY A 426 31.32 -11.95 20.67
C GLY A 426 31.70 -10.51 20.32
N GLY A 427 32.79 -9.97 20.88
CA GLY A 427 33.20 -8.57 20.75
C GLY A 427 33.54 -8.13 19.32
N LEU A 428 33.74 -9.09 18.41
CA LEU A 428 33.94 -8.84 16.97
C LEU A 428 32.66 -8.99 16.13
N GLY A 429 31.53 -9.39 16.75
CA GLY A 429 30.22 -9.37 16.11
C GLY A 429 29.62 -7.96 16.11
N ALA A 430 28.56 -7.73 15.33
CA ALA A 430 27.96 -6.41 15.14
C ALA A 430 27.61 -5.70 16.46
N LEU A 431 26.88 -6.38 17.36
CA LEU A 431 26.51 -5.83 18.67
C LEU A 431 27.74 -5.58 19.56
N GLY A 432 28.66 -6.55 19.61
CA GLY A 432 29.88 -6.47 20.43
C GLY A 432 30.77 -5.29 20.03
N ALA A 433 30.86 -5.00 18.72
CA ALA A 433 31.66 -3.88 18.21
C ALA A 433 31.05 -2.52 18.60
N HIS A 434 29.73 -2.34 18.52
CA HIS A 434 29.07 -1.11 18.99
C HIS A 434 29.27 -0.90 20.49
N VAL A 435 29.12 -1.95 21.29
CA VAL A 435 29.32 -1.91 22.74
C VAL A 435 30.78 -1.60 23.09
N ALA A 436 31.74 -2.18 22.37
CA ALA A 436 33.17 -1.88 22.56
C ALA A 436 33.50 -0.41 22.28
N ARG A 437 32.94 0.16 21.20
CA ARG A 437 33.10 1.60 20.87
C ARG A 437 32.52 2.50 21.94
N TRP A 438 31.31 2.17 22.42
CA TRP A 438 30.69 2.90 23.52
C TRP A 438 31.55 2.84 24.79
N LEU A 439 32.01 1.66 25.20
CA LEU A 439 32.87 1.49 26.38
C LEU A 439 34.20 2.22 26.27
N ALA A 440 34.84 2.23 25.08
CA ALA A 440 36.06 3.01 24.87
C ALA A 440 35.81 4.52 25.06
N ARG A 441 34.67 5.04 24.57
CA ARG A 441 34.27 6.44 24.78
C ARG A 441 33.95 6.76 26.24
N GLU A 442 33.40 5.79 26.99
CA GLU A 442 33.17 5.91 28.44
C GLU A 442 34.45 5.79 29.29
N GLY A 443 35.60 5.55 28.63
CA GLY A 443 36.92 5.55 29.26
C GLY A 443 37.37 4.19 29.80
N ALA A 444 36.88 3.09 29.25
CA ALA A 444 37.33 1.75 29.63
C ALA A 444 38.85 1.59 29.48
N PRO A 445 39.61 1.29 30.56
CA PRO A 445 41.06 1.19 30.49
C PRO A 445 41.56 0.04 29.59
N HIS A 446 40.86 -1.09 29.62
CA HIS A 446 41.23 -2.29 28.88
C HIS A 446 39.99 -3.04 28.38
N LEU A 447 39.91 -3.26 27.06
CA LEU A 447 38.86 -4.02 26.38
C LEU A 447 39.43 -5.36 25.88
N VAL A 448 38.84 -6.47 26.32
CA VAL A 448 39.17 -7.81 25.84
C VAL A 448 38.03 -8.30 24.95
N LEU A 449 38.28 -8.38 23.64
CA LEU A 449 37.31 -8.85 22.66
C LEU A 449 37.56 -10.32 22.37
N THR A 450 36.60 -11.20 22.65
CA THR A 450 36.75 -12.63 22.36
C THR A 450 36.02 -13.02 21.08
N SER A 451 36.66 -13.90 20.32
CA SER A 451 36.05 -14.64 19.22
C SER A 451 36.77 -15.97 19.03
N ARG A 452 36.16 -16.92 18.32
CA ARG A 452 36.81 -18.22 18.03
C ARG A 452 38.11 -18.08 17.23
N ARG A 453 38.26 -17.01 16.43
CA ARG A 453 39.43 -16.78 15.56
C ARG A 453 40.42 -15.76 16.12
N GLY A 454 40.07 -15.05 17.20
CA GLY A 454 40.89 -13.98 17.76
C GLY A 454 41.25 -12.93 16.70
N GLY A 455 42.53 -12.57 16.62
CA GLY A 455 43.06 -11.59 15.64
C GLY A 455 42.93 -12.03 14.18
N ASP A 456 42.73 -13.33 13.90
CA ASP A 456 42.52 -13.84 12.53
C ASP A 456 41.08 -13.63 12.03
N ALA A 457 40.20 -13.02 12.84
CA ALA A 457 38.85 -12.69 12.44
C ALA A 457 38.83 -11.47 11.48
N PRO A 458 38.01 -11.48 10.41
CA PRO A 458 37.86 -10.34 9.51
C PRO A 458 37.50 -9.05 10.27
N GLY A 459 38.18 -7.94 9.98
CA GLY A 459 37.93 -6.63 10.60
C GLY A 459 38.47 -6.45 12.03
N ALA A 460 39.10 -7.47 12.62
CA ALA A 460 39.62 -7.40 14.00
C ALA A 460 40.68 -6.30 14.20
N ASP A 461 41.66 -6.22 13.28
CA ASP A 461 42.74 -5.23 13.34
C ASP A 461 42.22 -3.80 13.19
N ASP A 462 41.21 -3.59 12.35
CA ASP A 462 40.60 -2.27 12.11
C ASP A 462 39.86 -1.79 13.35
N LEU A 463 39.04 -2.66 13.95
CA LEU A 463 38.33 -2.36 15.18
C LEU A 463 39.30 -2.14 16.36
N ALA A 464 40.34 -2.96 16.49
CA ALA A 464 41.33 -2.79 17.55
C ALA A 464 42.08 -1.46 17.45
N ARG A 465 42.47 -1.04 16.23
CA ARG A 465 43.09 0.28 15.99
C ARG A 465 42.13 1.43 16.31
N GLU A 466 40.87 1.31 15.91
CA GLU A 466 39.83 2.31 16.20
C GLU A 466 39.66 2.50 17.71
N LEU A 467 39.44 1.41 18.45
CA LEU A 467 39.26 1.42 19.91
C LEU A 467 40.51 1.91 20.66
N THR A 468 41.71 1.59 20.16
CA THR A 468 42.97 2.14 20.69
C THR A 468 43.07 3.64 20.46
N GLY A 469 42.61 4.14 19.30
CA GLY A 469 42.52 5.56 19.00
C GLY A 469 41.55 6.32 19.91
N LEU A 470 40.52 5.63 20.44
CA LEU A 470 39.58 6.17 21.43
C LEU A 470 40.14 6.14 22.86
N GLY A 471 41.33 5.58 23.09
CA GLY A 471 42.05 5.63 24.36
C GLY A 471 42.01 4.35 25.21
N ALA A 472 41.37 3.27 24.73
CA ALA A 472 41.34 1.98 25.42
C ALA A 472 42.55 1.11 25.01
N ARG A 473 43.14 0.36 25.94
CA ARG A 473 43.98 -0.78 25.54
C ARG A 473 43.08 -1.90 25.02
N VAL A 474 43.45 -2.57 23.94
CA VAL A 474 42.62 -3.62 23.33
C VAL A 474 43.39 -4.94 23.25
N THR A 475 42.76 -6.03 23.66
CA THR A 475 43.24 -7.40 23.44
C THR A 475 42.18 -8.18 22.69
N VAL A 476 42.54 -8.69 21.51
CA VAL A 476 41.67 -9.58 20.73
C VAL A 476 42.11 -11.02 21.00
N ALA A 477 41.30 -11.77 21.75
CA ALA A 477 41.65 -13.12 22.20
C ALA A 477 40.90 -14.19 21.39
N ALA A 478 41.64 -15.19 20.92
CA ALA A 478 41.06 -16.42 20.38
C ALA A 478 40.56 -17.27 21.55
N CYS A 479 39.25 -17.29 21.77
CA CYS A 479 38.62 -18.01 22.87
C CYS A 479 37.22 -18.45 22.43
N ASP A 480 36.96 -19.75 22.49
CA ASP A 480 35.61 -20.28 22.39
C ASP A 480 34.96 -20.22 23.77
N ILE A 481 33.92 -19.39 23.91
CA ILE A 481 33.26 -19.19 25.20
C ILE A 481 32.48 -20.44 25.65
N ALA A 482 32.15 -21.34 24.73
CA ALA A 482 31.51 -22.61 25.04
C ALA A 482 32.49 -23.65 25.60
N ASP A 483 33.80 -23.38 25.58
CA ASP A 483 34.83 -24.22 26.21
C ASP A 483 35.25 -23.64 27.56
N ARG A 484 34.84 -24.29 28.65
CA ARG A 484 35.11 -23.84 30.03
C ARG A 484 36.61 -23.64 30.29
N ASP A 485 37.45 -24.56 29.82
CA ASP A 485 38.89 -24.54 30.11
C ASP A 485 39.56 -23.38 29.34
N ALA A 486 39.08 -23.09 28.13
CA ALA A 486 39.52 -21.92 27.36
C ALA A 486 39.14 -20.60 28.04
N VAL A 487 37.92 -20.50 28.60
CA VAL A 487 37.47 -19.32 29.37
C VAL A 487 38.28 -19.16 30.65
N GLU A 488 38.50 -20.25 31.39
CA GLU A 488 39.29 -20.26 32.62
C GLU A 488 40.74 -19.83 32.37
N ALA A 489 41.37 -20.34 31.29
CA ALA A 489 42.71 -19.94 30.89
C ALA A 489 42.80 -18.44 30.52
N LEU A 490 41.79 -17.90 29.83
CA LEU A 490 41.74 -16.48 29.49
C LEU A 490 41.59 -15.60 30.75
N VAL A 491 40.62 -15.91 31.62
CA VAL A 491 40.34 -15.13 32.83
C VAL A 491 41.54 -15.18 33.79
N THR A 492 42.12 -16.36 34.00
CA THR A 492 43.29 -16.54 34.87
C THR A 492 44.51 -15.83 34.28
N GLY A 493 44.74 -15.96 32.97
CA GLY A 493 45.84 -15.29 32.29
C GLY A 493 45.78 -13.76 32.37
N LEU A 494 44.58 -13.18 32.33
CA LEU A 494 44.38 -11.74 32.55
C LEU A 494 44.66 -11.34 33.99
N ALA A 495 44.19 -12.13 34.96
CA ALA A 495 44.46 -11.88 36.39
C ALA A 495 45.96 -11.95 36.71
N ASP A 496 46.68 -12.94 36.17
CA ASP A 496 48.12 -13.13 36.35
C ASP A 496 48.96 -11.97 35.76
N GLN A 497 48.44 -11.31 34.72
CA GLN A 497 49.03 -10.11 34.13
C GLN A 497 48.75 -8.83 34.94
N GLY A 498 47.98 -8.93 36.02
CA GLY A 498 47.56 -7.80 36.85
C GLY A 498 46.32 -7.07 36.33
N ASP A 499 45.60 -7.67 35.38
CA ASP A 499 44.45 -7.09 34.67
C ASP A 499 43.15 -7.90 34.89
N PRO A 500 42.74 -8.21 36.15
CA PRO A 500 41.57 -9.04 36.39
C PRO A 500 40.30 -8.45 35.76
N VAL A 501 39.40 -9.31 35.30
CA VAL A 501 38.12 -8.90 34.70
C VAL A 501 37.24 -8.23 35.76
N ARG A 502 36.82 -6.99 35.47
CA ARG A 502 35.97 -6.16 36.35
C ARG A 502 34.56 -5.98 35.81
N ALA A 503 34.37 -6.09 34.49
CA ALA A 503 33.07 -6.07 33.86
C ALA A 503 32.98 -7.08 32.70
N VAL A 504 31.78 -7.61 32.48
CA VAL A 504 31.47 -8.56 31.42
C VAL A 504 30.31 -8.03 30.58
N MET A 505 30.49 -8.02 29.27
CA MET A 505 29.44 -7.82 28.27
C MET A 505 29.29 -9.11 27.46
N HIS A 506 28.31 -9.93 27.82
CA HIS A 506 28.08 -11.21 27.14
C HIS A 506 27.20 -11.01 25.91
N ALA A 507 27.81 -10.64 24.78
CA ALA A 507 27.15 -10.35 23.51
C ALA A 507 27.32 -11.48 22.46
N ALA A 508 27.85 -12.63 22.87
CA ALA A 508 27.93 -13.80 22.01
C ALA A 508 26.54 -14.21 21.51
N VAL A 509 26.40 -14.30 20.18
CA VAL A 509 25.14 -14.65 19.53
C VAL A 509 25.38 -15.55 18.34
N GLN A 510 24.55 -16.58 18.26
CA GLN A 510 24.27 -17.33 17.05
C GLN A 510 22.75 -17.40 16.97
N ALA A 511 22.18 -16.92 15.87
CA ALA A 511 20.74 -16.92 15.65
C ALA A 511 20.49 -17.64 14.33
N GLU A 512 19.78 -18.76 14.40
CA GLU A 512 19.34 -19.53 13.25
C GLU A 512 17.86 -19.82 13.46
N LEU A 513 17.06 -19.48 12.45
CA LEU A 513 15.62 -19.65 12.46
C LEU A 513 15.29 -21.12 12.18
N ALA A 514 14.47 -21.73 13.03
CA ALA A 514 13.83 -22.99 12.70
C ALA A 514 12.45 -23.07 13.37
N PRO A 515 11.40 -23.44 12.63
CA PRO A 515 10.11 -23.78 13.22
C PRO A 515 10.29 -24.85 14.31
N LEU A 516 9.52 -24.77 15.40
CA LEU A 516 9.54 -25.75 16.48
C LEU A 516 9.25 -27.18 15.99
N ALA A 517 8.53 -27.28 14.88
CA ALA A 517 8.25 -28.51 14.14
C ALA A 517 9.48 -29.28 13.66
N ASP A 518 10.51 -28.53 13.29
CA ASP A 518 11.71 -29.01 12.59
C ASP A 518 12.97 -28.83 13.46
N ALA A 519 12.84 -28.15 14.60
CA ALA A 519 13.93 -27.94 15.54
C ALA A 519 14.47 -29.27 16.09
N THR A 520 15.79 -29.44 16.01
CA THR A 520 16.50 -30.65 16.42
C THR A 520 17.32 -30.41 17.69
N PRO A 521 17.69 -31.46 18.44
CA PRO A 521 18.62 -31.33 19.56
C PRO A 521 19.94 -30.64 19.19
N ASP A 522 20.49 -30.92 18.00
CA ASP A 522 21.72 -30.29 17.49
C ASP A 522 21.56 -28.78 17.30
N HIS A 523 20.40 -28.35 16.76
CA HIS A 523 20.07 -26.93 16.61
C HIS A 523 19.98 -26.22 17.97
N PHE A 524 19.32 -26.85 18.95
CA PHE A 524 19.28 -26.34 20.32
C PHE A 524 20.68 -26.26 20.96
N ALA A 525 21.49 -27.31 20.82
CA ALA A 525 22.84 -27.36 21.38
C ALA A 525 23.73 -26.24 20.84
N ALA A 526 23.67 -25.97 19.53
CA ALA A 526 24.44 -24.90 18.90
C ALA A 526 24.09 -23.51 19.46
N LEU A 527 22.79 -23.20 19.59
CA LEU A 527 22.32 -21.89 20.09
C LEU A 527 22.55 -21.73 21.60
N LEU A 528 22.38 -22.79 22.37
CA LEU A 528 22.67 -22.81 23.81
C LEU A 528 24.17 -22.68 24.08
N GLY A 529 25.04 -23.26 23.24
CA GLY A 529 26.50 -23.17 23.43
C GLY A 529 27.02 -21.74 23.43
N ALA A 530 26.64 -20.93 22.45
CA ALA A 530 27.13 -19.55 22.34
C ALA A 530 26.62 -18.64 23.47
N LYS A 531 25.33 -18.79 23.87
CA LYS A 531 24.69 -17.92 24.87
C LYS A 531 24.75 -18.50 26.27
N VAL A 532 24.22 -19.70 26.48
CA VAL A 532 24.03 -20.28 27.82
C VAL A 532 25.34 -20.80 28.40
N ALA A 533 26.07 -21.65 27.68
CA ALA A 533 27.30 -22.25 28.21
C ALA A 533 28.34 -21.17 28.56
N GLY A 534 28.56 -20.21 27.66
CA GLY A 534 29.46 -19.09 27.91
C GLY A 534 29.09 -18.25 29.13
N ALA A 535 27.80 -17.96 29.32
CA ALA A 535 27.34 -17.21 30.47
C ALA A 535 27.50 -17.99 31.78
N GLU A 536 27.21 -19.28 31.79
CA GLU A 536 27.41 -20.17 32.95
C GLU A 536 28.90 -20.32 33.31
N HIS A 537 29.78 -20.47 32.32
CA HIS A 537 31.23 -20.51 32.55
C HIS A 537 31.71 -19.22 33.21
N LEU A 538 31.35 -18.06 32.64
CA LEU A 538 31.69 -16.75 33.19
C LEU A 538 31.10 -16.55 34.60
N ASP A 539 29.85 -16.96 34.83
CA ASP A 539 29.21 -16.88 36.13
C ASP A 539 29.95 -17.71 37.20
N SER A 540 30.42 -18.91 36.82
CA SER A 540 31.14 -19.83 37.72
C SER A 540 32.58 -19.39 38.02
N LEU A 541 33.24 -18.70 37.08
CA LEU A 541 34.64 -18.29 37.17
C LEU A 541 34.80 -16.88 37.78
N LEU A 542 33.76 -16.05 37.76
CA LEU A 542 33.82 -14.65 38.18
C LEU A 542 32.95 -14.38 39.42
N GLY A 543 33.57 -13.86 40.47
CA GLY A 543 32.96 -13.57 41.77
C GLY A 543 32.56 -12.10 41.99
N GLU A 544 32.71 -11.64 43.24
CA GLU A 544 32.32 -10.29 43.72
C GLU A 544 33.17 -9.16 43.14
N ASP A 545 34.33 -9.47 42.55
CA ASP A 545 35.21 -8.48 41.92
C ASP A 545 34.64 -7.90 40.62
N VAL A 546 33.54 -8.46 40.10
CA VAL A 546 32.85 -7.94 38.90
C VAL A 546 31.73 -6.99 39.30
N ASP A 547 31.81 -5.73 38.84
CA ASP A 547 30.84 -4.67 39.17
C ASP A 547 29.68 -4.53 38.17
N ALA A 548 29.82 -5.14 36.99
CA ALA A 548 28.82 -5.26 35.95
C ALA A 548 28.96 -6.59 35.20
N PHE A 549 27.90 -7.40 35.22
CA PHE A 549 27.79 -8.65 34.47
C PHE A 549 26.56 -8.57 33.57
N VAL A 550 26.75 -8.14 32.33
CA VAL A 550 25.65 -7.81 31.43
C VAL A 550 25.41 -8.96 30.47
N LEU A 551 24.17 -9.45 30.43
CA LEU A 551 23.72 -10.51 29.54
C LEU A 551 22.85 -9.90 28.44
N PHE A 552 23.27 -10.07 27.18
CA PHE A 552 22.50 -9.63 26.03
C PHE A 552 21.44 -10.70 25.72
N SER A 553 20.26 -10.51 26.30
CA SER A 553 19.06 -11.30 26.05
C SER A 553 18.27 -10.74 24.85
N SER A 554 17.08 -11.27 24.58
CA SER A 554 16.22 -10.86 23.47
C SER A 554 14.75 -10.88 23.83
N ILE A 555 13.97 -10.00 23.21
CA ILE A 555 12.51 -10.01 23.24
C ILE A 555 11.89 -11.37 22.87
N ALA A 556 12.57 -12.18 22.04
CA ALA A 556 12.14 -13.54 21.72
C ALA A 556 12.09 -14.45 22.96
N GLY A 557 13.03 -14.28 23.90
CA GLY A 557 12.98 -14.93 25.20
C GLY A 557 11.89 -14.34 26.09
N PHE A 558 11.62 -13.03 26.00
CA PHE A 558 10.71 -12.32 26.89
C PHE A 558 9.22 -12.56 26.62
N TRP A 559 8.76 -12.57 25.36
CA TRP A 559 7.36 -12.81 25.00
C TRP A 559 7.13 -13.91 23.95
N GLY A 560 8.19 -14.42 23.31
CA GLY A 560 8.10 -15.44 22.25
C GLY A 560 8.16 -14.86 20.84
N SER A 561 8.79 -15.56 19.91
CA SER A 561 8.77 -15.21 18.48
C SER A 561 8.78 -16.50 17.67
N GLY A 562 7.95 -16.58 16.62
CA GLY A 562 7.90 -17.76 15.75
C GLY A 562 9.27 -18.05 15.13
N ASP A 563 9.56 -19.34 14.91
CA ASP A 563 10.82 -19.89 14.40
C ASP A 563 12.05 -19.68 15.31
N HIS A 564 11.85 -19.21 16.55
CA HIS A 564 12.93 -18.87 17.48
C HIS A 564 12.94 -19.76 18.74
N ALA A 565 12.41 -20.99 18.72
CA ALA A 565 12.27 -21.81 19.93
C ALA A 565 13.57 -21.99 20.73
N ALA A 566 14.65 -22.42 20.06
CA ALA A 566 15.97 -22.58 20.68
C ALA A 566 16.59 -21.25 21.15
N TYR A 567 16.39 -20.19 20.37
CA TYR A 567 16.87 -18.86 20.72
C TYR A 567 16.12 -18.27 21.92
N ALA A 568 14.80 -18.44 21.98
CA ALA A 568 13.96 -18.03 23.10
C ALA A 568 14.32 -18.81 24.37
N ALA A 569 14.59 -20.12 24.26
CA ALA A 569 15.06 -20.95 25.36
C ALA A 569 16.39 -20.43 25.93
N ALA A 570 17.36 -20.12 25.07
CA ALA A 570 18.66 -19.60 25.48
C ALA A 570 18.55 -18.23 26.19
N ASN A 571 17.73 -17.31 25.67
CA ASN A 571 17.57 -15.99 26.26
C ASN A 571 16.76 -16.03 27.57
N ALA A 572 15.74 -16.90 27.68
CA ALA A 572 15.02 -17.11 28.95
C ALA A 572 15.95 -17.67 30.05
N HIS A 573 16.92 -18.51 29.69
CA HIS A 573 17.99 -18.95 30.61
C HIS A 573 18.87 -17.78 31.05
N LEU A 574 19.28 -16.88 30.15
CA LEU A 574 20.09 -15.71 30.50
C LEU A 574 19.37 -14.79 31.48
N ASP A 575 18.07 -14.56 31.26
CA ASP A 575 17.24 -13.76 32.16
C ASP A 575 17.19 -14.39 33.56
N ALA A 576 16.98 -15.71 33.62
CA ALA A 576 16.97 -16.45 34.88
C ALA A 576 18.35 -16.50 35.56
N LEU A 577 19.43 -16.59 34.79
CA LEU A 577 20.80 -16.55 35.28
C LEU A 577 21.11 -15.21 35.96
N ALA A 578 20.65 -14.08 35.38
CA ALA A 578 20.80 -12.77 36.00
C ALA A 578 20.12 -12.71 37.37
N GLU A 579 18.87 -13.19 37.48
CA GLU A 579 18.15 -13.25 38.76
C GLU A 579 18.85 -14.16 39.77
N ARG A 580 19.30 -15.35 39.36
CA ARG A 580 20.03 -16.30 40.20
C ARG A 580 21.37 -15.72 40.68
N ARG A 581 22.10 -15.03 39.81
CA ARG A 581 23.37 -14.36 40.15
C ARG A 581 23.14 -13.23 41.15
N ARG A 582 22.11 -12.40 40.94
CA ARG A 582 21.68 -11.34 41.87
C ARG A 582 21.26 -11.88 43.24
N ALA A 583 20.59 -13.01 43.29
CA ALA A 583 20.19 -13.64 44.55
C ALA A 583 21.39 -14.08 45.41
N ARG A 584 22.57 -14.29 44.80
CA ARG A 584 23.84 -14.53 45.52
C ARG A 584 24.56 -13.23 45.92
N GLY A 585 23.98 -12.06 45.67
CA GLY A 585 24.58 -10.75 45.95
C GLY A 585 25.58 -10.27 44.89
N LEU A 586 25.70 -10.97 43.76
CA LEU A 586 26.62 -10.63 42.68
C LEU A 586 25.94 -9.70 41.65
N ALA A 587 26.71 -8.83 41.01
CA ALA A 587 26.19 -7.96 39.95
C ALA A 587 25.71 -8.79 38.76
N ALA A 588 24.51 -8.49 38.25
CA ALA A 588 24.00 -9.01 36.98
C ALA A 588 22.88 -8.12 36.42
N THR A 589 22.89 -7.93 35.11
CA THR A 589 21.84 -7.22 34.37
C THR A 589 21.57 -7.99 33.07
N SER A 590 20.37 -8.52 32.90
CA SER A 590 19.92 -9.04 31.61
C SER A 590 19.08 -7.99 30.89
N ILE A 591 19.37 -7.75 29.61
CA ILE A 591 18.57 -6.86 28.78
C ILE A 591 17.97 -7.65 27.62
N ALA A 592 16.64 -7.74 27.59
CA ALA A 592 15.92 -8.32 26.47
C ALA A 592 15.78 -7.28 25.35
N TRP A 593 16.71 -7.33 24.39
CA TRP A 593 16.77 -6.37 23.30
C TRP A 593 15.72 -6.63 22.22
N GLY A 594 15.13 -5.55 21.71
CA GLY A 594 14.50 -5.49 20.41
C GLY A 594 15.52 -5.63 19.29
N ILE A 595 15.07 -5.44 18.05
CA ILE A 595 15.91 -5.65 16.88
C ILE A 595 16.84 -4.44 16.71
N TRP A 596 18.17 -4.62 16.67
CA TRP A 596 19.11 -3.51 16.45
C TRP A 596 19.28 -3.24 14.95
N ASP A 597 19.49 -1.97 14.58
CA ASP A 597 20.00 -1.56 13.27
C ASP A 597 21.51 -1.85 13.13
N ALA A 598 21.91 -3.05 13.52
CA ALA A 598 23.28 -3.53 13.53
C ALA A 598 23.30 -5.07 13.51
N TYR A 599 23.35 -5.65 12.32
CA TYR A 599 23.51 -7.09 12.10
C TYR A 599 24.92 -7.43 11.63
N ASN A 600 25.32 -8.69 11.82
CA ASN A 600 26.50 -9.20 11.14
C ASN A 600 26.28 -9.05 9.63
N ASP A 601 27.30 -8.55 8.92
CA ASP A 601 27.24 -8.28 7.48
C ASP A 601 26.24 -7.18 7.05
N TRP A 602 25.64 -6.43 7.98
CA TRP A 602 24.64 -5.36 7.68
C TRP A 602 25.14 -4.33 6.68
N ASP A 603 26.38 -3.86 6.85
CA ASP A 603 27.00 -2.90 5.93
C ASP A 603 27.37 -3.52 4.57
N SER A 604 27.47 -4.85 4.52
CA SER A 604 27.72 -5.60 3.28
C SER A 604 26.43 -5.98 2.54
N LEU A 605 25.26 -5.89 3.19
CA LEU A 605 23.97 -6.06 2.56
C LEU A 605 23.68 -4.88 1.61
N SER A 606 23.07 -5.20 0.47
CA SER A 606 22.58 -4.18 -0.45
C SER A 606 21.53 -3.28 0.21
N ALA A 607 21.33 -2.08 -0.34
CA ALA A 607 20.30 -1.16 0.14
C ALA A 607 18.90 -1.80 0.07
N THR A 608 18.66 -2.69 -0.90
CA THR A 608 17.41 -3.43 -1.07
C THR A 608 17.20 -4.45 0.04
N GLU A 609 18.22 -5.24 0.40
CA GLU A 609 18.12 -6.24 1.47
C GLU A 609 17.88 -5.57 2.84
N ARG A 610 18.59 -4.47 3.13
CA ARG A 610 18.36 -3.67 4.34
C ARG A 610 16.95 -3.08 4.38
N ARG A 611 16.44 -2.57 3.25
CA ARG A 611 15.07 -2.08 3.16
C ARG A 611 14.05 -3.20 3.40
N THR A 612 14.25 -4.39 2.82
CA THR A 612 13.36 -5.54 3.05
C THR A 612 13.31 -5.96 4.52
N ILE A 613 14.46 -6.01 5.21
CA ILE A 613 14.51 -6.34 6.64
C ILE A 613 13.80 -5.26 7.47
N THR A 614 14.04 -3.99 7.15
CA THR A 614 13.40 -2.85 7.81
C THR A 614 11.89 -2.84 7.60
N ASP A 615 11.43 -3.02 6.37
CA ASP A 615 10.01 -3.04 6.01
C ASP A 615 9.29 -4.21 6.72
N ARG A 616 9.91 -5.39 6.78
CA ARG A 616 9.38 -6.54 7.53
C ARG A 616 9.28 -6.24 9.03
N ALA A 617 10.31 -5.63 9.62
CA ALA A 617 10.34 -5.26 11.03
C ALA A 617 9.23 -4.24 11.37
N VAL A 618 9.04 -3.23 10.51
CA VAL A 618 7.97 -2.23 10.62
C VAL A 618 6.58 -2.87 10.46
N GLN A 619 6.39 -3.77 9.48
CA GLN A 619 5.13 -4.50 9.29
C GLN A 619 4.76 -5.36 10.50
N GLN A 620 5.75 -5.94 11.18
CA GLN A 620 5.55 -6.71 12.42
C GLN A 620 5.35 -5.84 13.67
N GLY A 621 5.41 -4.51 13.53
CA GLY A 621 5.30 -3.57 14.64
C GLY A 621 6.53 -3.52 15.55
N LEU A 622 7.69 -3.98 15.08
CA LEU A 622 8.96 -4.00 15.80
C LEU A 622 10.06 -3.24 15.03
N PRO A 623 10.04 -1.90 14.97
CA PRO A 623 11.08 -1.11 14.32
C PRO A 623 12.51 -1.41 14.81
N LEU A 624 13.50 -1.11 13.97
CA LEU A 624 14.92 -1.28 14.31
C LEU A 624 15.37 -0.22 15.32
N LEU A 625 16.14 -0.64 16.33
CA LEU A 625 16.74 0.19 17.36
C LEU A 625 18.05 0.80 16.87
N ASP A 626 18.16 2.12 16.99
CA ASP A 626 19.43 2.83 16.80
C ASP A 626 20.48 2.34 17.83
N PRO A 627 21.71 1.96 17.40
CA PRO A 627 22.73 1.43 18.31
C PRO A 627 23.20 2.41 19.41
N GLU A 628 23.22 3.72 19.15
CA GLU A 628 23.62 4.70 20.16
C GLU A 628 22.53 4.89 21.22
N ALA A 629 21.27 4.92 20.79
CA ALA A 629 20.11 4.91 21.67
C ALA A 629 20.10 3.62 22.52
N ALA A 630 20.36 2.46 21.92
CA ALA A 630 20.43 1.20 22.65
C ALA A 630 21.56 1.20 23.71
N CYS A 631 22.75 1.74 23.40
CA CYS A 631 23.82 1.93 24.38
C CYS A 631 23.41 2.87 25.53
N THR A 632 22.59 3.90 25.25
CA THR A 632 22.00 4.74 26.30
C THR A 632 21.06 3.96 27.21
N GLY A 633 20.25 3.05 26.66
CA GLY A 633 19.42 2.13 27.43
C GLY A 633 20.22 1.18 28.32
N LEU A 634 21.36 0.67 27.82
CA LEU A 634 22.31 -0.12 28.61
C LEU A 634 22.89 0.69 29.78
N ARG A 635 23.34 1.93 29.55
CA ARG A 635 23.80 2.83 30.60
C ARG A 635 22.74 3.04 31.68
N GLN A 636 21.50 3.33 31.29
CA GLN A 636 20.39 3.49 32.24
C GLN A 636 20.16 2.23 33.08
N ALA A 637 20.19 1.03 32.48
CA ALA A 637 20.01 -0.21 33.21
C ALA A 637 21.11 -0.44 34.28
N LEU A 638 22.36 -0.08 33.96
CA LEU A 638 23.49 -0.17 34.89
C LEU A 638 23.45 0.89 36.00
N ASP A 639 23.07 2.12 35.66
CA ASP A 639 22.94 3.25 36.59
C ASP A 639 21.79 3.05 37.59
N HIS A 640 20.69 2.43 37.14
CA HIS A 640 19.55 2.09 37.99
C HIS A 640 19.66 0.73 38.68
N ASP A 641 20.79 0.03 38.48
CA ASP A 641 21.08 -1.28 39.07
C ASP A 641 19.96 -2.31 38.82
N GLU A 642 19.44 -2.34 37.60
CA GLU A 642 18.37 -3.26 37.23
C GLU A 642 18.90 -4.68 37.00
N THR A 643 18.15 -5.67 37.47
CA THR A 643 18.42 -7.08 37.18
C THR A 643 17.94 -7.49 35.79
N PHE A 644 16.77 -7.00 35.39
CA PHE A 644 16.14 -7.31 34.11
C PHE A 644 15.36 -6.12 33.57
N VAL A 645 15.52 -5.82 32.27
CA VAL A 645 14.67 -4.88 31.52
C VAL A 645 14.57 -5.34 30.06
N ALA A 646 13.41 -5.18 29.44
CA ALA A 646 13.26 -5.32 28.00
C ALA A 646 13.29 -3.93 27.36
N ILE A 647 14.09 -3.75 26.31
CA ILE A 647 14.22 -2.47 25.59
C ILE A 647 13.90 -2.74 24.12
N ALA A 648 12.75 -2.25 23.66
CA ALA A 648 12.29 -2.41 22.29
C ALA A 648 11.42 -1.23 21.85
N ASP A 649 11.60 -0.79 20.62
CA ASP A 649 10.64 0.10 19.97
C ASP A 649 9.47 -0.75 19.47
N ILE A 650 8.24 -0.39 19.83
CA ILE A 650 7.05 -1.18 19.52
C ILE A 650 5.98 -0.24 18.97
N ALA A 651 5.61 -0.47 17.71
CA ALA A 651 4.39 0.09 17.14
C ALA A 651 3.22 -0.80 17.57
N TRP A 652 2.52 -0.38 18.63
CA TRP A 652 1.56 -1.22 19.35
C TRP A 652 0.40 -1.74 18.53
N GLU A 653 -0.13 -0.96 17.58
CA GLU A 653 -1.27 -1.35 16.76
C GLU A 653 -0.97 -2.55 15.84
N PRO A 654 0.05 -2.50 14.95
CA PRO A 654 0.41 -3.67 14.13
C PRO A 654 0.93 -4.84 14.98
N PHE A 655 1.71 -4.57 16.04
CA PHE A 655 2.23 -5.63 16.90
C PHE A 655 1.12 -6.40 17.63
N ALA A 656 0.19 -5.72 18.29
CA ALA A 656 -0.89 -6.35 19.04
C ALA A 656 -1.82 -7.16 18.11
N THR A 657 -2.09 -6.62 16.92
CA THR A 657 -2.91 -7.30 15.89
C THR A 657 -2.27 -8.62 15.45
N LEU A 658 -0.98 -8.60 15.09
CA LEU A 658 -0.27 -9.82 14.68
C LEU A 658 -0.07 -10.80 15.84
N PHE A 659 0.38 -10.30 17.00
CA PHE A 659 0.71 -11.14 18.16
C PHE A 659 -0.52 -11.84 18.77
N THR A 660 -1.72 -11.30 18.55
CA THR A 660 -2.98 -11.89 19.04
C THR A 660 -3.86 -12.51 17.94
N SER A 661 -3.37 -12.56 16.69
CA SER A 661 -4.12 -13.05 15.52
C SER A 661 -4.55 -14.52 15.62
N VAL A 662 -3.66 -15.38 16.12
CA VAL A 662 -3.90 -16.82 16.26
C VAL A 662 -4.56 -17.17 17.60
N ARG A 663 -4.29 -16.38 18.64
CA ARG A 663 -4.82 -16.58 19.99
C ARG A 663 -4.77 -15.29 20.80
N PRO A 664 -5.72 -15.06 21.72
CA PRO A 664 -5.60 -13.96 22.67
C PRO A 664 -4.37 -14.15 23.57
N SER A 665 -3.75 -13.05 23.96
CA SER A 665 -2.63 -13.04 24.90
C SER A 665 -2.91 -12.11 26.07
N ALA A 666 -3.05 -12.68 27.27
CA ALA A 666 -3.20 -11.90 28.51
C ALA A 666 -1.93 -11.13 28.88
N LEU A 667 -0.78 -11.46 28.28
CA LEU A 667 0.52 -10.85 28.57
C LEU A 667 0.51 -9.33 28.31
N ILE A 668 -0.06 -8.90 27.19
CA ILE A 668 -0.02 -7.50 26.73
C ILE A 668 -1.24 -6.67 27.18
N ARG A 669 -2.16 -7.27 27.94
CA ARG A 669 -3.45 -6.67 28.32
C ARG A 669 -3.32 -5.40 29.17
N GLU A 670 -2.21 -5.22 29.89
CA GLU A 670 -1.95 -4.01 30.69
C GLU A 670 -1.24 -2.89 29.91
N ILE A 671 -1.03 -3.07 28.60
CA ILE A 671 -0.52 -2.01 27.74
C ILE A 671 -1.71 -1.22 27.15
N PRO A 672 -1.87 0.06 27.51
CA PRO A 672 -3.00 0.87 27.05
C PRO A 672 -3.10 0.95 25.52
N GLU A 673 -1.97 1.12 24.84
CA GLU A 673 -1.89 1.27 23.38
C GLU A 673 -2.22 -0.02 22.64
N ALA A 674 -2.12 -1.17 23.30
CA ALA A 674 -2.53 -2.47 22.76
C ALA A 674 -4.03 -2.75 22.93
N THR A 675 -4.77 -1.88 23.62
CA THR A 675 -6.19 -2.08 24.01
C THR A 675 -7.08 -0.91 23.55
N ALA A 676 -7.05 -0.58 22.26
CA ALA A 676 -8.09 0.27 21.65
C ALA A 676 -9.33 -0.58 21.27
N PRO A 677 -10.57 -0.11 21.53
CA PRO A 677 -11.78 -0.91 21.31
C PRO A 677 -12.32 -0.76 19.89
N ASP A 678 -12.43 -1.86 19.13
CA ASP A 678 -13.71 -2.22 18.51
C ASP A 678 -13.79 -3.69 18.07
N SER A 679 -15.01 -4.18 18.15
CA SER A 679 -15.49 -5.56 18.23
C SER A 679 -15.49 -6.36 16.93
N ALA A 680 -14.94 -7.59 16.98
CA ALA A 680 -15.57 -8.80 16.45
C ALA A 680 -14.80 -10.01 16.99
N ALA A 681 -15.39 -10.75 17.94
CA ALA A 681 -14.85 -12.05 18.33
C ALA A 681 -15.23 -13.08 17.25
N PRO A 682 -14.30 -13.75 16.55
CA PRO A 682 -14.61 -14.93 15.77
C PRO A 682 -14.86 -16.09 16.74
N GLY A 683 -16.00 -16.76 16.56
CA GLY A 683 -16.42 -17.88 17.41
C GLY A 683 -15.60 -19.16 17.19
N ASP A 684 -15.62 -20.01 18.22
CA ASP A 684 -15.14 -21.39 18.26
C ASP A 684 -15.42 -22.19 16.97
N THR A 685 -14.36 -22.64 16.28
CA THR A 685 -14.37 -23.90 15.51
C THR A 685 -12.95 -24.47 15.36
N THR A 686 -12.60 -25.50 16.15
CA THR A 686 -11.48 -26.41 15.87
C THR A 686 -12.00 -27.84 15.60
N GLY A 687 -11.46 -28.49 14.57
CA GLY A 687 -11.52 -29.94 14.32
C GLY A 687 -12.44 -30.42 13.19
N HIS A 688 -11.89 -30.67 12.00
CA HIS A 688 -12.54 -31.52 10.97
C HIS A 688 -11.53 -32.50 10.33
N ASP A 689 -11.86 -33.79 10.42
CA ASP A 689 -11.12 -34.98 10.01
C ASP A 689 -11.24 -35.29 8.51
N ALA A 690 -10.15 -35.66 7.83
CA ALA A 690 -10.08 -35.85 6.36
C ALA A 690 -10.99 -36.97 5.83
N ALA A 691 -11.15 -38.04 6.60
CA ALA A 691 -12.06 -39.15 6.28
C ALA A 691 -13.55 -38.76 6.45
N THR A 692 -13.83 -37.63 7.09
CA THR A 692 -15.18 -37.07 7.28
C THR A 692 -15.52 -36.09 6.16
N LEU A 693 -14.53 -35.34 5.66
CA LEU A 693 -14.67 -34.46 4.50
C LEU A 693 -15.00 -35.24 3.22
N LEU A 694 -14.23 -36.28 2.87
CA LEU A 694 -14.45 -37.06 1.64
C LEU A 694 -15.83 -37.75 1.62
N ARG A 695 -16.28 -38.33 2.74
CA ARG A 695 -17.63 -38.92 2.88
C ARG A 695 -18.76 -37.88 2.75
N ARG A 696 -18.51 -36.64 3.19
CA ARG A 696 -19.47 -35.54 3.07
C ARG A 696 -19.54 -35.04 1.63
N LEU A 697 -18.41 -34.99 0.93
CA LEU A 697 -18.32 -34.58 -0.47
C LEU A 697 -18.90 -35.65 -1.44
N GLU A 698 -18.72 -36.95 -1.18
CA GLU A 698 -19.26 -38.05 -1.99
C GLU A 698 -20.80 -38.01 -2.15
N GLY A 699 -21.52 -37.42 -1.19
CA GLY A 699 -22.97 -37.26 -1.21
C GLY A 699 -23.50 -35.97 -1.85
N LEU A 700 -22.62 -35.04 -2.25
CA LEU A 700 -22.98 -33.72 -2.76
C LEU A 700 -22.93 -33.64 -4.30
N PRO A 701 -23.71 -32.75 -4.95
CA PRO A 701 -23.55 -32.36 -6.35
C PRO A 701 -22.16 -31.74 -6.63
N ARG A 702 -21.68 -31.81 -7.88
CA ARG A 702 -20.34 -31.32 -8.28
C ARG A 702 -20.07 -29.86 -7.86
N GLU A 703 -21.02 -28.95 -8.10
CA GLU A 703 -20.87 -27.53 -7.75
C GLU A 703 -20.73 -27.31 -6.23
N ASP A 704 -21.40 -28.13 -5.42
CA ASP A 704 -21.29 -28.08 -3.96
C ASP A 704 -19.99 -28.71 -3.46
N ARG A 705 -19.44 -29.71 -4.16
CA ARG A 705 -18.11 -30.28 -3.86
C ARG A 705 -17.00 -29.30 -4.15
N GLU A 706 -17.04 -28.64 -5.30
CA GLU A 706 -16.06 -27.64 -5.71
C GLU A 706 -16.08 -26.44 -4.75
N ARG A 707 -17.27 -25.97 -4.32
CA ARG A 707 -17.41 -24.90 -3.33
C ARG A 707 -16.79 -25.25 -1.97
N GLU A 708 -17.09 -26.44 -1.46
CA GLU A 708 -16.56 -26.90 -0.16
C GLU A 708 -15.03 -27.12 -0.22
N LEU A 709 -14.49 -27.57 -1.35
CA LEU A 709 -13.03 -27.69 -1.56
C LEU A 709 -12.36 -26.33 -1.69
N VAL A 710 -13.02 -25.36 -2.32
CA VAL A 710 -12.56 -23.98 -2.42
C VAL A 710 -12.49 -23.32 -1.04
N ASP A 711 -13.54 -23.48 -0.23
CA ASP A 711 -13.58 -22.95 1.13
C ASP A 711 -12.51 -23.60 2.01
N LEU A 712 -12.25 -24.90 1.83
CA LEU A 712 -11.15 -25.59 2.47
C LEU A 712 -9.78 -25.02 2.06
N VAL A 713 -9.53 -24.81 0.76
CA VAL A 713 -8.24 -24.27 0.29
C VAL A 713 -8.02 -22.86 0.80
N ARG A 714 -9.06 -22.01 0.81
CA ARG A 714 -9.01 -20.65 1.37
C ARG A 714 -8.79 -20.65 2.88
N PHE A 715 -9.44 -21.56 3.59
CA PHE A 715 -9.25 -21.74 5.01
C PHE A 715 -7.80 -22.12 5.35
N GLN A 716 -7.25 -23.10 4.64
CA GLN A 716 -5.87 -23.52 4.87
C GLN A 716 -4.87 -22.44 4.43
N ALA A 717 -5.15 -21.71 3.36
CA ALA A 717 -4.30 -20.60 2.91
C ALA A 717 -4.33 -19.41 3.88
N ALA A 718 -5.51 -19.07 4.42
CA ALA A 718 -5.65 -18.01 5.42
C ALA A 718 -4.86 -18.36 6.69
N ALA A 719 -4.89 -19.63 7.09
CA ALA A 719 -4.14 -20.13 8.23
C ALA A 719 -2.61 -20.08 8.04
N VAL A 720 -2.09 -20.33 6.82
CA VAL A 720 -0.65 -20.24 6.53
C VAL A 720 -0.17 -18.78 6.49
N LEU A 721 -1.05 -17.86 6.12
CA LEU A 721 -0.73 -16.44 5.96
C LEU A 721 -1.08 -15.57 7.18
N GLY A 722 -1.65 -16.18 8.23
CA GLY A 722 -2.04 -15.47 9.45
C GLY A 722 -3.26 -14.57 9.29
N HIS A 723 -4.11 -14.82 8.28
CA HIS A 723 -5.35 -14.09 8.08
C HIS A 723 -6.45 -14.55 9.04
N ALA A 724 -7.16 -13.61 9.66
CA ALA A 724 -8.17 -13.89 10.69
C ALA A 724 -9.47 -14.53 10.14
N THR A 725 -9.73 -14.38 8.83
CA THR A 725 -10.92 -14.93 8.16
C THR A 725 -10.56 -15.46 6.78
N THR A 726 -11.22 -16.53 6.35
CA THR A 726 -11.09 -17.14 5.01
C THR A 726 -11.37 -16.17 3.87
N ASP A 727 -12.19 -15.16 4.14
CA ASP A 727 -12.57 -14.13 3.17
C ASP A 727 -11.43 -13.19 2.78
N GLN A 728 -10.35 -13.15 3.57
CA GLN A 728 -9.14 -12.38 3.27
C GLN A 728 -8.25 -13.06 2.23
N VAL A 729 -8.43 -14.37 2.00
CA VAL A 729 -7.82 -15.10 0.88
C VAL A 729 -8.81 -15.10 -0.27
N GLY A 730 -8.54 -14.28 -1.29
CA GLY A 730 -9.38 -14.20 -2.47
C GLY A 730 -9.37 -15.51 -3.26
N LEU A 731 -10.56 -15.95 -3.71
CA LEU A 731 -10.78 -17.15 -4.52
C LEU A 731 -9.83 -17.25 -5.72
N ASP A 732 -9.63 -16.12 -6.39
CA ASP A 732 -8.87 -15.99 -7.64
C ASP A 732 -7.54 -15.24 -7.45
N ARG A 733 -7.11 -15.01 -6.19
CA ARG A 733 -5.86 -14.27 -5.91
C ARG A 733 -4.68 -15.24 -5.85
N ALA A 734 -3.59 -14.88 -6.53
CA ALA A 734 -2.42 -15.75 -6.58
C ALA A 734 -1.79 -15.91 -5.19
N PHE A 735 -1.43 -17.14 -4.80
CA PHE A 735 -0.81 -17.46 -3.52
C PHE A 735 0.43 -16.59 -3.26
N ARG A 736 1.25 -16.31 -4.29
CA ARG A 736 2.44 -15.43 -4.16
C ARG A 736 2.09 -14.02 -3.66
N ASP A 737 1.00 -13.45 -4.16
CA ASP A 737 0.54 -12.10 -3.81
C ASP A 737 -0.17 -12.04 -2.47
N LEU A 738 -0.48 -13.22 -1.92
CA LEU A 738 -0.98 -13.40 -0.57
C LEU A 738 0.16 -13.65 0.43
N GLY A 739 1.43 -13.70 -0.02
CA GLY A 739 2.61 -13.89 0.84
C GLY A 739 3.20 -15.30 0.77
N PHE A 740 2.80 -16.14 -0.19
CA PHE A 740 3.40 -17.45 -0.38
C PHE A 740 4.75 -17.40 -1.12
N ASP A 741 5.77 -17.97 -0.49
CA ASP A 741 7.10 -18.30 -1.00
C ASP A 741 7.30 -19.82 -1.13
N SER A 742 8.52 -20.26 -1.47
CA SER A 742 8.88 -21.68 -1.61
C SER A 742 8.72 -22.52 -0.32
N LEU A 743 8.62 -21.90 0.87
CA LEU A 743 8.51 -22.58 2.17
C LEU A 743 7.04 -22.64 2.65
N THR A 744 6.31 -21.55 2.51
CA THR A 744 4.86 -21.48 2.81
C THR A 744 4.03 -22.28 1.80
N ALA A 745 4.46 -22.37 0.53
CA ALA A 745 3.81 -23.24 -0.48
C ALA A 745 3.91 -24.72 -0.10
N VAL A 746 5.00 -25.11 0.57
CA VAL A 746 5.21 -26.44 1.12
C VAL A 746 4.29 -26.70 2.32
N ASP A 747 4.02 -25.67 3.15
CA ASP A 747 3.11 -25.78 4.30
C ASP A 747 1.63 -25.88 3.89
N LEU A 748 1.16 -25.05 2.95
CA LEU A 748 -0.20 -25.18 2.39
C LEU A 748 -0.40 -26.55 1.73
N ARG A 749 0.59 -27.04 0.96
CA ARG A 749 0.57 -28.38 0.39
C ARG A 749 0.45 -29.46 1.48
N ASN A 750 1.21 -29.35 2.57
CA ASN A 750 1.16 -30.31 3.67
C ASN A 750 -0.20 -30.30 4.38
N ARG A 751 -0.76 -29.12 4.62
CA ARG A 751 -2.09 -28.93 5.23
C ARG A 751 -3.21 -29.45 4.34
N LEU A 752 -3.16 -29.23 3.03
CA LEU A 752 -4.13 -29.78 2.08
C LEU A 752 -4.03 -31.29 1.96
N LYS A 753 -2.81 -31.85 1.97
CA LYS A 753 -2.59 -33.30 2.06
C LYS A 753 -3.18 -33.88 3.35
N ALA A 754 -3.02 -33.19 4.48
CA ALA A 754 -3.61 -33.61 5.75
C ALA A 754 -5.15 -33.56 5.72
N ALA A 755 -5.73 -32.52 5.13
CA ALA A 755 -7.18 -32.33 5.07
C ALA A 755 -7.90 -33.20 4.02
N THR A 756 -7.21 -33.61 2.93
CA THR A 756 -7.82 -34.34 1.80
C THR A 756 -7.32 -35.77 1.64
N GLY A 757 -6.19 -36.14 2.25
CA GLY A 757 -5.54 -37.44 2.07
C GLY A 757 -4.79 -37.63 0.74
N GLU A 758 -4.82 -36.64 -0.17
CA GLU A 758 -4.23 -36.72 -1.51
C GLU A 758 -2.72 -36.50 -1.54
N ARG A 759 -2.03 -37.26 -2.42
CA ARG A 759 -0.58 -37.07 -2.66
C ARG A 759 -0.35 -35.97 -3.70
N LEU A 760 -0.03 -34.77 -3.22
CA LEU A 760 0.24 -33.59 -4.06
C LEU A 760 1.74 -33.41 -4.35
N SER A 761 2.10 -32.88 -5.53
CA SER A 761 3.49 -32.58 -5.90
C SER A 761 4.01 -31.38 -5.13
N ALA A 762 5.35 -31.21 -5.07
CA ALA A 762 5.97 -30.04 -4.45
C ALA A 762 5.74 -28.73 -5.22
N THR A 763 5.33 -28.80 -6.49
CA THR A 763 5.07 -27.65 -7.36
C THR A 763 3.58 -27.28 -7.44
N VAL A 764 2.67 -28.04 -6.80
CA VAL A 764 1.21 -27.93 -7.01
C VAL A 764 0.65 -26.52 -6.75
N VAL A 765 1.21 -25.79 -5.78
CA VAL A 765 0.80 -24.40 -5.44
C VAL A 765 1.33 -23.38 -6.46
N PHE A 766 2.36 -23.73 -7.23
CA PHE A 766 2.88 -22.92 -8.33
C PHE A 766 2.24 -23.27 -9.68
N ASP A 767 1.90 -24.54 -9.88
CA ASP A 767 1.20 -25.03 -11.07
C ASP A 767 -0.29 -24.62 -11.05
N HIS A 768 -0.86 -24.43 -9.86
CA HIS A 768 -2.22 -23.94 -9.61
C HIS A 768 -2.18 -22.75 -8.65
N PRO A 769 -1.89 -21.53 -9.16
CA PRO A 769 -1.50 -20.40 -8.35
C PRO A 769 -2.62 -19.76 -7.53
N THR A 770 -3.89 -20.13 -7.73
CA THR A 770 -5.03 -19.57 -6.96
C THR A 770 -5.77 -20.62 -6.14
N PRO A 771 -6.47 -20.23 -5.05
CA PRO A 771 -7.34 -21.13 -4.30
C PRO A 771 -8.39 -21.86 -5.15
N ALA A 772 -9.00 -21.18 -6.13
CA ALA A 772 -9.97 -21.76 -7.04
C ALA A 772 -9.35 -22.83 -7.96
N GLU A 773 -8.21 -22.55 -8.58
CA GLU A 773 -7.51 -23.50 -9.45
C GLU A 773 -6.97 -24.72 -8.68
N LEU A 774 -6.48 -24.51 -7.46
CA LEU A 774 -5.98 -25.58 -6.61
C LEU A 774 -7.12 -26.46 -6.07
N ALA A 775 -8.28 -25.88 -5.76
CA ALA A 775 -9.47 -26.64 -5.38
C ALA A 775 -10.06 -27.46 -6.55
N ALA A 776 -10.07 -26.91 -7.76
CA ALA A 776 -10.45 -27.65 -8.97
C ALA A 776 -9.50 -28.84 -9.23
N HIS A 777 -8.19 -28.62 -9.06
CA HIS A 777 -7.19 -29.71 -9.15
C HIS A 777 -7.40 -30.80 -8.08
N LEU A 778 -7.72 -30.41 -6.84
CA LEU A 778 -8.04 -31.35 -5.76
C LEU A 778 -9.32 -32.14 -6.03
N HIS A 779 -10.35 -31.50 -6.60
CA HIS A 779 -11.59 -32.17 -7.00
C HIS A 779 -11.31 -33.29 -8.01
N ASP A 780 -10.58 -33.00 -9.08
CA ASP A 780 -10.23 -33.99 -10.12
C ASP A 780 -9.41 -35.17 -9.59
N ARG A 781 -8.67 -34.94 -8.50
CA ARG A 781 -7.85 -35.95 -7.83
C ARG A 781 -8.62 -36.82 -6.83
N CYS A 782 -9.54 -36.23 -6.07
CA CYS A 782 -10.36 -36.94 -5.10
C CYS A 782 -11.52 -37.72 -5.75
N PHE A 783 -11.97 -37.33 -6.96
CA PHE A 783 -13.11 -37.94 -7.65
C PHE A 783 -12.81 -38.37 -9.11
N PRO A 784 -11.80 -39.23 -9.36
CA PRO A 784 -11.37 -39.59 -10.72
C PRO A 784 -12.39 -40.42 -11.53
N ASP A 785 -13.36 -41.08 -10.88
CA ASP A 785 -14.35 -41.98 -11.50
C ASP A 785 -15.77 -41.37 -11.61
N ALA A 786 -15.97 -40.09 -11.27
CA ALA A 786 -17.31 -39.49 -11.19
C ALA A 786 -17.82 -38.80 -12.48
N ASP A 787 -16.96 -38.49 -13.46
CA ASP A 787 -17.37 -37.74 -14.66
C ASP A 787 -16.92 -38.40 -15.96
N GLY A 788 -17.88 -39.01 -16.66
CA GLY A 788 -17.74 -39.38 -18.06
C GLY A 788 -17.58 -38.11 -18.90
N ARG A 789 -16.35 -37.82 -19.32
CA ARG A 789 -16.02 -36.70 -20.23
C ARG A 789 -16.83 -36.74 -21.53
N PRO A 790 -17.45 -35.61 -21.93
CA PRO A 790 -17.46 -35.15 -23.31
C PRO A 790 -16.48 -33.98 -23.48
N GLU A 791 -15.86 -33.88 -24.65
CA GLU A 791 -14.97 -32.80 -25.07
C GLU A 791 -15.55 -31.41 -24.75
N ALA A 792 -14.78 -30.57 -24.06
CA ALA A 792 -15.19 -29.22 -23.68
C ALA A 792 -15.29 -28.30 -24.91
N SER A 793 -16.50 -28.21 -25.45
CA SER A 793 -16.99 -27.05 -26.19
C SER A 793 -17.04 -25.83 -25.27
N VAL A 794 -16.50 -24.71 -25.75
CA VAL A 794 -16.60 -23.37 -25.15
C VAL A 794 -18.05 -23.08 -24.70
N PRO A 795 -18.33 -22.76 -23.42
CA PRO A 795 -19.67 -22.36 -23.02
C PRO A 795 -19.98 -20.96 -23.56
N ALA A 796 -20.95 -20.90 -24.47
CA ALA A 796 -21.66 -19.68 -24.81
C ALA A 796 -22.45 -19.21 -23.58
N VAL A 797 -22.13 -18.03 -23.07
CA VAL A 797 -22.95 -17.36 -22.04
C VAL A 797 -24.09 -16.62 -22.72
N THR A 798 -25.30 -17.12 -22.50
CA THR A 798 -26.58 -16.38 -22.59
C THR A 798 -27.40 -16.88 -21.38
N ALA A 799 -28.03 -16.08 -20.52
CA ALA A 799 -28.53 -14.73 -20.64
C ALA A 799 -28.74 -14.06 -19.25
N VAL A 800 -28.21 -12.84 -19.08
CA VAL A 800 -28.92 -11.72 -18.43
C VAL A 800 -29.18 -10.69 -19.55
N ALA A 801 -29.84 -11.14 -20.61
CA ALA A 801 -29.75 -10.55 -21.95
C ALA A 801 -30.81 -9.48 -22.26
N ALA A 802 -31.17 -8.61 -21.30
CA ALA A 802 -32.12 -7.53 -21.60
C ALA A 802 -31.74 -6.12 -21.09
N LEU A 803 -30.68 -5.99 -20.28
CA LEU A 803 -30.13 -4.68 -19.86
C LEU A 803 -28.61 -4.54 -20.14
N HIS A 804 -27.90 -5.62 -20.46
CA HIS A 804 -26.42 -5.64 -20.55
C HIS A 804 -25.80 -5.22 -21.90
N ASP A 805 -26.60 -4.98 -22.93
CA ASP A 805 -26.10 -4.67 -24.29
C ASP A 805 -26.08 -3.17 -24.62
N GLU A 806 -26.32 -2.30 -23.63
CA GLU A 806 -26.37 -0.86 -23.86
C GLU A 806 -24.96 -0.25 -24.01
N PRO A 807 -24.63 0.37 -25.17
CA PRO A 807 -23.33 1.02 -25.37
C PRO A 807 -23.19 2.30 -24.53
N VAL A 808 -21.96 2.64 -24.16
CA VAL A 808 -21.65 3.89 -23.44
C VAL A 808 -21.12 4.91 -24.42
N ALA A 809 -21.72 6.10 -24.44
CA ALA A 809 -21.29 7.22 -25.25
C ALA A 809 -20.28 8.08 -24.48
N ILE A 810 -19.27 8.56 -25.19
CA ILE A 810 -18.43 9.69 -24.76
C ILE A 810 -19.10 10.95 -25.29
N VAL A 811 -19.53 11.83 -24.39
CA VAL A 811 -20.35 13.00 -24.75
C VAL A 811 -19.67 14.34 -24.50
N GLY A 812 -18.60 14.35 -23.73
CA GLY A 812 -17.73 15.51 -23.56
C GLY A 812 -16.29 15.06 -23.31
N MET A 813 -15.32 15.91 -23.65
CA MET A 813 -13.90 15.65 -23.37
C MET A 813 -13.11 16.96 -23.21
N ALA A 814 -12.12 16.96 -22.34
CA ALA A 814 -11.15 18.04 -22.18
C ALA A 814 -9.78 17.47 -21.78
N CYS A 815 -8.70 18.17 -22.13
CA CYS A 815 -7.34 17.75 -21.79
C CYS A 815 -6.39 18.93 -21.62
N ARG A 816 -5.31 18.69 -20.86
CA ARG A 816 -4.11 19.53 -20.78
C ARG A 816 -2.90 18.64 -21.03
N LEU A 817 -2.13 18.90 -22.07
CA LEU A 817 -1.00 18.08 -22.48
C LEU A 817 0.22 18.96 -22.81
N PRO A 818 1.44 18.40 -22.81
CA PRO A 818 2.66 19.15 -23.13
C PRO A 818 2.59 19.81 -24.51
N GLY A 819 3.45 20.81 -24.72
CA GLY A 819 3.49 21.58 -25.97
C GLY A 819 2.45 22.71 -26.02
N GLY A 820 1.94 23.13 -24.86
CA GLY A 820 0.93 24.19 -24.74
C GLY A 820 -0.47 23.76 -25.12
N VAL A 821 -0.75 22.44 -25.14
CA VAL A 821 -2.06 21.91 -25.49
C VAL A 821 -3.02 22.10 -24.33
N THR A 822 -3.99 22.97 -24.52
CA THR A 822 -5.06 23.27 -23.57
C THR A 822 -6.43 22.76 -24.01
N THR A 823 -6.61 22.36 -25.27
CA THR A 823 -7.87 21.76 -25.74
C THR A 823 -7.64 20.53 -26.63
N PRO A 824 -8.67 19.67 -26.82
CA PRO A 824 -8.59 18.57 -27.78
C PRO A 824 -8.28 19.02 -29.22
N GLU A 825 -8.74 20.19 -29.63
CA GLU A 825 -8.48 20.77 -30.96
C GLU A 825 -7.00 21.15 -31.12
N GLU A 826 -6.39 21.72 -30.08
CA GLU A 826 -4.96 22.02 -30.05
C GLU A 826 -4.12 20.74 -30.07
N LEU A 827 -4.58 19.66 -29.40
CA LEU A 827 -3.95 18.34 -29.51
C LEU A 827 -4.01 17.85 -30.97
N TRP A 828 -5.16 17.99 -31.62
CA TRP A 828 -5.30 17.60 -33.03
C TRP A 828 -4.35 18.38 -33.93
N GLN A 829 -4.21 19.69 -33.72
CA GLN A 829 -3.28 20.53 -34.47
C GLN A 829 -1.82 20.08 -34.27
N LEU A 830 -1.41 19.80 -33.02
CA LEU A 830 -0.08 19.27 -32.70
C LEU A 830 0.20 17.96 -33.46
N LEU A 831 -0.77 17.05 -33.49
CA LEU A 831 -0.66 15.77 -34.20
C LEU A 831 -0.58 15.94 -35.71
N ARG A 832 -1.40 16.84 -36.27
CA ARG A 832 -1.45 17.18 -37.69
C ARG A 832 -0.15 17.78 -38.21
N ASP A 833 0.47 18.63 -37.41
CA ASP A 833 1.74 19.29 -37.73
C ASP A 833 2.94 18.36 -37.45
N GLY A 834 2.69 17.23 -36.78
CA GLY A 834 3.71 16.29 -36.37
C GLY A 834 4.68 16.88 -35.37
N GLY A 835 4.16 17.68 -34.43
CA GLY A 835 4.92 18.36 -33.38
C GLY A 835 5.44 17.41 -32.30
N ASP A 836 6.61 17.75 -31.79
CA ASP A 836 7.29 17.13 -30.65
C ASP A 836 7.23 18.11 -29.48
N ALA A 837 6.59 17.69 -28.40
CA ALA A 837 6.28 18.50 -27.22
C ALA A 837 7.27 18.27 -26.05
N ILE A 838 8.38 17.55 -26.30
CA ILE A 838 9.43 17.34 -25.31
C ILE A 838 10.30 18.60 -25.19
N THR A 839 10.44 19.11 -23.96
CA THR A 839 11.19 20.32 -23.61
C THR A 839 12.18 20.05 -22.47
N GLY A 840 13.03 21.02 -22.16
CA GLY A 840 13.83 20.98 -20.93
C GLY A 840 12.98 21.06 -19.66
N PHE A 841 13.59 20.74 -18.52
CA PHE A 841 12.93 20.78 -17.21
C PHE A 841 12.36 22.16 -16.84
N PRO A 842 11.24 22.21 -16.08
CA PRO A 842 10.59 23.46 -15.69
C PRO A 842 11.41 24.24 -14.66
N GLU A 843 11.69 25.51 -14.95
CA GLU A 843 12.45 26.40 -14.06
C GLU A 843 11.60 26.96 -12.90
N ASN A 844 10.28 26.85 -12.99
CA ASN A 844 9.33 27.51 -12.07
C ASN A 844 8.87 26.63 -10.89
N ARG A 845 9.59 25.54 -10.60
CA ARG A 845 9.25 24.54 -9.55
C ARG A 845 10.26 24.44 -8.40
N GLY A 846 11.36 25.20 -8.46
CA GLY A 846 12.40 25.19 -7.42
C GLY A 846 13.33 23.97 -7.46
N TRP A 847 13.43 23.30 -8.60
CA TRP A 847 14.38 22.19 -8.80
C TRP A 847 15.81 22.73 -8.93
N ASP A 848 16.79 22.07 -8.30
CA ASP A 848 18.22 22.37 -8.48
C ASP A 848 18.70 21.81 -9.83
N LEU A 849 18.38 22.49 -10.93
CA LEU A 849 18.67 22.00 -12.28
C LEU A 849 20.18 21.85 -12.56
N ASP A 850 21.01 22.71 -11.97
CA ASP A 850 22.47 22.65 -12.12
C ASP A 850 23.05 21.43 -11.38
N GLY A 851 22.50 21.13 -10.20
CA GLY A 851 22.88 19.96 -9.44
C GLY A 851 22.25 18.67 -9.95
N LEU A 852 21.11 18.67 -10.63
CA LEU A 852 20.32 17.45 -10.86
C LEU A 852 20.92 16.50 -11.91
N TYR A 853 21.66 17.02 -12.90
CA TYR A 853 22.16 16.22 -14.01
C TYR A 853 23.52 15.57 -13.74
N ASP A 854 23.63 14.27 -14.07
CA ASP A 854 24.90 13.57 -14.21
C ASP A 854 24.82 12.53 -15.33
N PRO A 855 25.77 12.49 -16.28
CA PRO A 855 25.73 11.53 -17.38
C PRO A 855 25.97 10.09 -16.93
N ASP A 856 26.51 9.85 -15.72
CA ASP A 856 26.67 8.52 -15.16
C ASP A 856 25.38 8.07 -14.43
N PRO A 857 24.66 7.04 -14.91
CA PRO A 857 23.48 6.50 -14.25
C PRO A 857 23.78 5.90 -12.85
N ALA A 858 25.05 5.66 -12.51
CA ALA A 858 25.46 5.19 -11.19
C ALA A 858 25.61 6.30 -10.14
N THR A 859 25.45 7.57 -10.50
CA THR A 859 25.58 8.69 -9.56
C THR A 859 24.33 8.82 -8.66
N PRO A 860 24.46 8.76 -7.32
CA PRO A 860 23.31 8.91 -6.42
C PRO A 860 22.63 10.29 -6.48
N GLY A 861 21.29 10.28 -6.51
CA GLY A 861 20.49 11.51 -6.44
C GLY A 861 20.50 12.36 -7.72
N LYS A 862 21.01 11.82 -8.84
CA LYS A 862 21.12 12.52 -10.13
C LYS A 862 20.31 11.80 -11.21
N THR A 863 20.02 12.52 -12.29
CA THR A 863 19.39 11.98 -13.50
C THR A 863 20.28 12.23 -14.72
N TYR A 864 20.30 11.27 -15.65
CA TYR A 864 21.01 11.40 -16.92
C TYR A 864 20.13 11.96 -18.05
N ALA A 865 18.82 12.13 -17.81
CA ALA A 865 17.90 12.78 -18.74
C ALA A 865 17.82 14.28 -18.44
N ARG A 866 17.63 15.12 -19.45
CA ARG A 866 17.49 16.59 -19.29
C ARG A 866 16.14 17.13 -19.76
N ASP A 867 15.41 16.31 -20.47
CA ASP A 867 14.21 16.70 -21.19
C ASP A 867 13.03 15.78 -20.80
N GLY A 868 11.82 16.30 -20.94
CA GLY A 868 10.56 15.60 -20.68
C GLY A 868 9.36 16.42 -21.19
N GLY A 869 8.15 15.89 -21.04
CA GLY A 869 6.93 16.63 -21.37
C GLY A 869 6.35 17.31 -20.14
N PHE A 870 6.18 18.63 -20.15
CA PHE A 870 5.73 19.38 -18.97
C PHE A 870 4.53 20.28 -19.26
N LEU A 871 3.69 20.45 -18.24
CA LEU A 871 2.69 21.51 -18.13
C LEU A 871 3.33 22.68 -17.37
N HIS A 872 3.84 23.67 -18.11
CA HIS A 872 4.54 24.81 -17.52
C HIS A 872 3.62 25.68 -16.64
N ASP A 873 2.33 25.72 -16.97
CA ASP A 873 1.33 26.51 -16.24
C ASP A 873 0.64 25.70 -15.13
N ALA A 874 1.19 24.55 -14.71
CA ALA A 874 0.61 23.71 -13.65
C ALA A 874 0.47 24.41 -12.28
N ALA A 875 1.17 25.53 -12.10
CA ALA A 875 1.03 26.37 -10.91
C ALA A 875 -0.20 27.30 -10.95
N GLU A 876 -0.83 27.49 -12.11
CA GLU A 876 -1.92 28.45 -12.30
C GLU A 876 -3.29 27.81 -12.02
N PHE A 877 -4.18 28.53 -11.33
CA PHE A 877 -5.54 28.05 -11.00
C PHE A 877 -6.49 29.21 -10.69
N ASP A 878 -7.77 29.12 -11.05
CA ASP A 878 -8.80 30.08 -10.61
C ASP A 878 -9.50 29.61 -9.32
N ALA A 879 -8.86 29.84 -8.17
CA ALA A 879 -9.41 29.45 -6.88
C ALA A 879 -10.73 30.16 -6.53
N GLY A 880 -10.88 31.42 -6.93
CA GLY A 880 -12.06 32.24 -6.61
C GLY A 880 -13.32 31.70 -7.26
N PHE A 881 -13.23 31.26 -8.51
CA PHE A 881 -14.34 30.65 -9.24
C PHE A 881 -14.90 29.40 -8.55
N PHE A 882 -14.01 28.52 -8.05
CA PHE A 882 -14.42 27.30 -7.34
C PHE A 882 -14.74 27.51 -5.85
N GLY A 883 -14.76 28.76 -5.36
CA GLY A 883 -15.02 29.05 -3.95
C GLY A 883 -13.91 28.59 -3.01
N ILE A 884 -12.70 28.39 -3.53
CA ILE A 884 -11.53 27.92 -2.79
C ILE A 884 -10.72 29.14 -2.34
N SER A 885 -10.34 29.18 -1.06
CA SER A 885 -9.53 30.29 -0.55
C SER A 885 -8.11 30.23 -1.13
N PRO A 886 -7.41 31.37 -1.32
CA PRO A 886 -6.01 31.35 -1.78
C PRO A 886 -5.08 30.51 -0.90
N ARG A 887 -5.36 30.44 0.41
CA ARG A 887 -4.61 29.63 1.38
C ARG A 887 -4.78 28.14 1.12
N GLU A 888 -6.01 27.72 0.84
CA GLU A 888 -6.32 26.33 0.49
C GLU A 888 -5.74 25.97 -0.88
N ALA A 889 -5.91 26.83 -1.88
CA ALA A 889 -5.38 26.61 -3.24
C ALA A 889 -3.86 26.43 -3.27
N LEU A 890 -3.12 27.16 -2.42
CA LEU A 890 -1.67 26.99 -2.27
C LEU A 890 -1.27 25.62 -1.70
N ALA A 891 -2.08 25.09 -0.79
CA ALA A 891 -1.92 23.80 -0.13
C ALA A 891 -2.44 22.60 -0.95
N MET A 892 -3.22 22.84 -1.99
CA MET A 892 -3.75 21.80 -2.87
C MET A 892 -2.69 21.29 -3.84
N ASP A 893 -2.61 19.98 -4.02
CA ASP A 893 -1.85 19.37 -5.11
C ASP A 893 -2.31 19.96 -6.46
N PRO A 894 -1.38 20.40 -7.35
CA PRO A 894 -1.69 20.85 -8.71
C PRO A 894 -2.61 19.91 -9.50
N GLN A 895 -2.49 18.59 -9.28
CA GLN A 895 -3.35 17.57 -9.89
C GLN A 895 -4.83 17.81 -9.59
N GLN A 896 -5.17 18.16 -8.34
CA GLN A 896 -6.55 18.46 -7.95
C GLN A 896 -7.07 19.74 -8.61
N ARG A 897 -6.21 20.75 -8.73
CA ARG A 897 -6.56 22.07 -9.30
C ARG A 897 -6.88 21.95 -10.79
N LEU A 898 -5.98 21.31 -11.55
CA LEU A 898 -6.17 21.10 -12.98
C LEU A 898 -7.38 20.22 -13.29
N LEU A 899 -7.66 19.21 -12.46
CA LEU A 899 -8.85 18.38 -12.63
C LEU A 899 -10.16 19.12 -12.42
N LEU A 900 -10.22 20.13 -11.55
CA LEU A 900 -11.43 20.94 -11.38
C LEU A 900 -11.76 21.73 -12.65
N GLU A 901 -10.77 22.43 -13.21
CA GLU A 901 -10.93 23.17 -14.48
C GLU A 901 -11.25 22.22 -15.64
N THR A 902 -10.51 21.11 -15.76
CA THR A 902 -10.69 20.17 -16.87
C THR A 902 -12.03 19.43 -16.79
N SER A 903 -12.52 19.12 -15.58
CA SER A 903 -13.85 18.51 -15.40
C SER A 903 -14.97 19.47 -15.74
N TRP A 904 -14.83 20.75 -15.37
CA TRP A 904 -15.78 21.80 -15.73
C TRP A 904 -15.90 21.90 -17.26
N GLU A 905 -14.78 22.01 -17.96
CA GLU A 905 -14.74 22.10 -19.42
C GLU A 905 -15.27 20.83 -20.10
N ALA A 906 -14.96 19.64 -19.60
CA ALA A 906 -15.48 18.40 -20.16
C ALA A 906 -17.02 18.31 -20.08
N ILE A 907 -17.64 18.86 -19.04
CA ILE A 907 -19.10 18.93 -18.90
C ILE A 907 -19.68 19.96 -19.88
N GLU A 908 -19.05 21.13 -19.98
CA GLU A 908 -19.50 22.19 -20.90
C GLU A 908 -19.38 21.79 -22.37
N HIS A 909 -18.31 21.09 -22.74
CA HIS A 909 -18.14 20.54 -24.09
C HIS A 909 -19.21 19.49 -24.44
N ALA A 910 -19.90 18.92 -23.45
CA ALA A 910 -21.09 18.08 -23.67
C ALA A 910 -22.38 18.90 -23.87
N GLY A 911 -22.32 20.22 -23.82
CA GLY A 911 -23.47 21.12 -23.88
C GLY A 911 -24.27 21.17 -22.58
N ILE A 912 -23.67 20.77 -21.46
CA ILE A 912 -24.32 20.68 -20.15
C ILE A 912 -23.84 21.83 -19.28
N ASP A 913 -24.76 22.55 -18.64
CA ASP A 913 -24.42 23.51 -17.58
C ASP A 913 -23.94 22.72 -16.34
N PRO A 914 -22.68 22.86 -15.90
CA PRO A 914 -22.17 22.08 -14.77
C PRO A 914 -22.96 22.27 -13.47
N THR A 915 -23.64 23.40 -13.31
CA THR A 915 -24.44 23.71 -12.11
C THR A 915 -25.72 22.87 -12.01
N VAL A 916 -26.23 22.34 -13.13
CA VAL A 916 -27.45 21.50 -13.13
C VAL A 916 -27.18 20.06 -12.69
N LEU A 917 -25.91 19.65 -12.59
CA LEU A 917 -25.50 18.32 -12.11
C LEU A 917 -25.51 18.19 -10.58
N LYS A 918 -25.76 19.29 -9.87
CA LYS A 918 -25.83 19.26 -8.41
C LYS A 918 -27.00 18.37 -7.94
N GLY A 919 -26.69 17.39 -7.09
CA GLY A 919 -27.63 16.40 -6.57
C GLY A 919 -27.94 15.25 -7.53
N THR A 920 -27.28 15.18 -8.70
CA THR A 920 -27.45 14.04 -9.62
C THR A 920 -26.51 12.91 -9.25
N ARG A 921 -26.88 11.67 -9.62
CA ARG A 921 -26.05 10.47 -9.47
C ARG A 921 -24.95 10.42 -10.53
N THR A 922 -24.13 11.47 -10.62
CA THR A 922 -22.99 11.52 -11.54
C THR A 922 -21.75 10.99 -10.82
N GLY A 923 -21.08 9.98 -11.38
CA GLY A 923 -19.86 9.40 -10.81
C GLY A 923 -18.59 10.16 -11.21
N THR A 924 -17.52 9.97 -10.44
CA THR A 924 -16.17 10.51 -10.70
C THR A 924 -15.13 9.40 -10.53
N PHE A 925 -14.45 9.04 -11.61
CA PHE A 925 -13.48 7.95 -11.66
C PHE A 925 -12.17 8.47 -12.24
N ILE A 926 -11.16 8.68 -11.40
CA ILE A 926 -9.94 9.38 -11.78
C ILE A 926 -8.71 8.51 -11.52
N GLY A 927 -7.90 8.28 -12.55
CA GLY A 927 -6.55 7.76 -12.39
C GLY A 927 -5.59 8.85 -11.94
N ALA A 928 -4.86 8.66 -10.84
CA ALA A 928 -3.92 9.69 -10.35
C ALA A 928 -2.71 9.06 -9.67
N ASN A 929 -1.55 9.72 -9.82
CA ASN A 929 -0.36 9.36 -9.06
C ASN A 929 -0.48 9.86 -7.61
N PRO A 930 0.16 9.19 -6.64
CA PRO A 930 0.29 9.72 -5.29
C PRO A 930 0.91 11.12 -5.30
N SER A 931 0.41 12.00 -4.42
CA SER A 931 0.89 13.37 -4.32
C SER A 931 2.35 13.43 -3.86
N ASP A 932 3.25 13.90 -4.73
CA ASP A 932 4.63 14.23 -4.37
C ASP A 932 4.78 15.72 -3.98
N TYR A 933 3.73 16.52 -4.18
CA TYR A 933 3.68 17.94 -3.83
C TYR A 933 3.91 18.17 -2.33
N ARG A 934 3.41 17.27 -1.46
CA ARG A 934 3.67 17.32 -0.01
C ARG A 934 5.12 17.03 0.35
N ALA A 935 5.77 16.08 -0.33
CA ALA A 935 7.18 15.77 -0.10
C ALA A 935 8.07 16.97 -0.51
N ALA A 936 7.69 17.69 -1.57
CA ALA A 936 8.33 18.94 -1.96
C ALA A 936 8.26 20.05 -0.89
N MET A 937 7.31 19.98 0.07
CA MET A 937 7.13 21.02 1.08
C MET A 937 8.06 20.93 2.30
N GLY A 938 8.69 19.78 2.58
CA GLY A 938 9.42 19.61 3.84
C GLY A 938 8.52 19.77 5.08
N GLN A 939 8.75 20.80 5.91
CA GLN A 939 7.87 21.17 7.04
C GLN A 939 6.79 22.17 6.59
N ALA A 940 5.53 21.89 6.94
CA ALA A 940 4.38 22.73 6.63
C ALA A 940 4.47 24.13 7.27
N PRO A 941 4.16 25.22 6.55
CA PRO A 941 3.98 26.54 7.15
C PRO A 941 2.86 26.53 8.19
N VAL A 942 3.09 27.18 9.33
CA VAL A 942 2.15 27.25 10.45
C VAL A 942 0.82 27.87 10.01
N GLY A 943 -0.31 27.20 10.30
CA GLY A 943 -1.66 27.63 9.91
C GLY A 943 -2.20 27.05 8.59
N TYR A 944 -1.50 26.10 7.98
CA TYR A 944 -1.92 25.35 6.79
C TYR A 944 -2.26 23.87 7.08
N GLU A 945 -2.06 23.39 8.32
CA GLU A 945 -2.10 21.98 8.70
C GLU A 945 -3.43 21.29 8.33
N GLY A 946 -4.56 22.00 8.50
CA GLY A 946 -5.88 21.49 8.15
C GLY A 946 -6.09 21.34 6.63
N HIS A 947 -5.61 22.30 5.83
CA HIS A 947 -5.74 22.25 4.38
C HIS A 947 -4.79 21.24 3.74
N LEU A 948 -3.62 20.99 4.34
CA LEU A 948 -2.64 20.03 3.85
C LEU A 948 -3.08 18.57 3.92
N VAL A 949 -3.94 18.23 4.88
CA VAL A 949 -4.61 16.92 4.91
C VAL A 949 -5.45 16.79 3.63
N THR A 950 -6.39 17.71 3.38
CA THR A 950 -7.24 17.61 2.19
C THR A 950 -6.52 17.93 0.87
N GLY A 951 -5.38 18.60 0.92
CA GLY A 951 -4.65 19.09 -0.25
C GLY A 951 -3.76 18.04 -0.90
N GLY A 952 -3.26 17.05 -0.14
CA GLY A 952 -2.33 16.03 -0.65
C GLY A 952 -2.83 14.58 -0.63
N HIS A 953 -4.02 14.30 -0.09
CA HIS A 953 -4.54 12.92 -0.05
C HIS A 953 -5.12 12.48 -1.40
N ASN A 954 -4.71 11.31 -1.89
CA ASN A 954 -5.12 10.80 -3.21
C ASN A 954 -6.64 10.54 -3.31
N SER A 955 -7.28 10.11 -2.21
CA SER A 955 -8.75 9.94 -2.16
C SER A 955 -9.53 11.24 -2.37
N VAL A 956 -8.92 12.40 -2.09
CA VAL A 956 -9.56 13.71 -2.27
C VAL A 956 -9.59 14.14 -3.74
N VAL A 957 -8.79 13.52 -4.62
CA VAL A 957 -8.74 13.87 -6.05
C VAL A 957 -10.12 13.73 -6.72
N SER A 958 -10.74 12.55 -6.64
CA SER A 958 -12.11 12.33 -7.13
C SER A 958 -13.15 12.98 -6.23
N GLY A 959 -12.98 12.87 -4.90
CA GLY A 959 -13.92 13.42 -3.92
C GLY A 959 -14.10 14.93 -4.01
N ARG A 960 -13.05 15.70 -4.36
CA ARG A 960 -13.13 17.16 -4.51
C ARG A 960 -13.90 17.57 -5.75
N ILE A 961 -13.79 16.83 -6.85
CA ILE A 961 -14.64 17.02 -8.04
C ILE A 961 -16.10 16.82 -7.61
N ALA A 962 -16.42 15.67 -7.03
CA ALA A 962 -17.77 15.36 -6.57
C ALA A 962 -18.31 16.43 -5.60
N TYR A 963 -17.50 16.85 -4.62
CA TYR A 963 -17.87 17.90 -3.67
C TYR A 963 -18.13 19.25 -4.34
N THR A 964 -17.27 19.69 -5.26
CA THR A 964 -17.33 21.03 -5.88
C THR A 964 -18.53 21.16 -6.81
N PHE A 965 -18.79 20.12 -7.62
CA PHE A 965 -19.94 20.09 -8.52
C PHE A 965 -21.23 19.58 -7.84
N GLY A 966 -21.14 19.10 -6.60
CA GLY A 966 -22.26 18.56 -5.83
C GLY A 966 -22.81 17.25 -6.39
N LEU A 967 -21.95 16.37 -6.89
CA LEU A 967 -22.31 15.09 -7.50
C LEU A 967 -22.49 14.01 -6.42
N GLU A 968 -23.53 13.19 -6.55
CA GLU A 968 -23.91 12.17 -5.55
C GLU A 968 -23.69 10.73 -6.07
N GLY A 969 -22.95 10.54 -7.17
CA GLY A 969 -22.54 9.21 -7.66
C GLY A 969 -21.24 8.71 -7.03
N PRO A 970 -20.76 7.51 -7.42
CA PRO A 970 -19.50 6.96 -6.92
C PRO A 970 -18.31 7.89 -7.18
N ALA A 971 -17.43 8.07 -6.20
CA ALA A 971 -16.20 8.86 -6.33
C ALA A 971 -14.98 8.00 -5.99
N VAL A 972 -14.17 7.69 -7.00
CA VAL A 972 -13.07 6.73 -6.90
C VAL A 972 -11.80 7.29 -7.53
N THR A 973 -10.73 7.34 -6.74
CA THR A 973 -9.37 7.57 -7.25
C THR A 973 -8.65 6.23 -7.40
N ILE A 974 -8.00 6.00 -8.53
CA ILE A 974 -7.37 4.73 -8.91
C ILE A 974 -5.88 4.96 -9.15
N ASP A 975 -5.06 4.11 -8.56
CA ASP A 975 -3.62 4.03 -8.83
C ASP A 975 -3.26 2.60 -9.24
N THR A 976 -3.17 2.40 -10.55
CA THR A 976 -2.57 1.22 -11.17
C THR A 976 -1.36 1.64 -12.01
N ALA A 977 -0.64 2.67 -11.56
CA ALA A 977 0.45 3.33 -12.28
C ALA A 977 0.03 3.75 -13.71
N CYS A 978 0.78 3.34 -14.73
CA CYS A 978 0.61 3.80 -16.12
C CYS A 978 -0.73 3.37 -16.79
N SER A 979 -1.48 2.42 -16.20
CA SER A 979 -2.80 2.00 -16.69
C SER A 979 -3.99 2.68 -15.98
N SER A 980 -3.73 3.53 -14.97
CA SER A 980 -4.74 4.07 -14.06
C SER A 980 -5.96 4.68 -14.75
N SER A 981 -5.77 5.53 -15.76
CA SER A 981 -6.89 6.19 -16.45
C SER A 981 -7.75 5.26 -17.31
N LEU A 982 -7.20 4.19 -17.90
CA LEU A 982 -8.02 3.20 -18.60
C LEU A 982 -8.76 2.29 -17.63
N THR A 983 -8.16 1.96 -16.48
CA THR A 983 -8.85 1.26 -15.40
C THR A 983 -10.02 2.11 -14.87
N ALA A 984 -9.81 3.42 -14.68
CA ALA A 984 -10.85 4.38 -14.31
C ALA A 984 -11.97 4.44 -15.35
N LEU A 985 -11.63 4.51 -16.63
CA LEU A 985 -12.59 4.46 -17.73
C LEU A 985 -13.39 3.15 -17.76
N HIS A 986 -12.73 2.01 -17.54
CA HIS A 986 -13.41 0.72 -17.47
C HIS A 986 -14.47 0.71 -16.36
N LEU A 987 -14.10 1.14 -15.15
CA LEU A 987 -15.01 1.18 -14.00
C LEU A 987 -16.16 2.17 -14.20
N ALA A 988 -15.87 3.37 -14.74
CA ALA A 988 -16.90 4.36 -15.05
C ALA A 988 -17.92 3.83 -16.07
N ALA A 989 -17.45 3.17 -17.13
CA ALA A 989 -18.31 2.57 -18.14
C ALA A 989 -19.17 1.43 -17.55
N GLN A 990 -18.62 0.64 -16.62
CA GLN A 990 -19.41 -0.39 -15.91
C GLN A 990 -20.47 0.25 -15.01
N ALA A 991 -20.14 1.28 -14.23
CA ALA A 991 -21.06 1.96 -13.33
C ALA A 991 -22.25 2.59 -14.09
N VAL A 992 -22.01 3.19 -15.26
CA VAL A 992 -23.06 3.75 -16.13
C VAL A 992 -23.94 2.64 -16.73
N LYS A 993 -23.34 1.54 -17.20
CA LYS A 993 -24.08 0.38 -17.75
C LYS A 993 -24.93 -0.32 -16.69
N GLN A 994 -24.45 -0.42 -15.47
CA GLN A 994 -25.14 -1.08 -14.36
C GLN A 994 -26.17 -0.16 -13.67
N GLY A 995 -26.20 1.12 -14.04
CA GLY A 995 -27.14 2.09 -13.47
C GLY A 995 -26.78 2.54 -12.05
N GLU A 996 -25.53 2.37 -11.61
CA GLU A 996 -25.02 2.95 -10.37
C GLU A 996 -24.95 4.47 -10.46
N CYS A 997 -24.65 4.98 -11.65
CA CYS A 997 -24.70 6.38 -12.01
C CYS A 997 -25.36 6.57 -13.38
N ASP A 998 -25.88 7.77 -13.63
CA ASP A 998 -26.52 8.10 -14.92
C ASP A 998 -25.53 8.74 -15.88
N MET A 999 -24.54 9.44 -15.33
CA MET A 999 -23.37 9.96 -16.03
C MET A 999 -22.12 9.70 -15.20
N ALA A 1000 -20.94 9.68 -15.82
CA ALA A 1000 -19.68 9.56 -15.10
C ALA A 1000 -18.56 10.37 -15.74
N LEU A 1001 -17.83 11.12 -14.94
CA LEU A 1001 -16.53 11.67 -15.31
C LEU A 1001 -15.48 10.56 -15.18
N ALA A 1002 -14.77 10.27 -16.26
CA ALA A 1002 -13.64 9.35 -16.29
C ALA A 1002 -12.39 10.08 -16.76
N GLY A 1003 -11.27 9.94 -16.06
CA GLY A 1003 -10.09 10.70 -16.41
C GLY A 1003 -8.79 10.20 -15.81
N GLY A 1004 -7.73 10.96 -16.06
CA GLY A 1004 -6.42 10.74 -15.50
C GLY A 1004 -5.62 12.01 -15.36
N VAL A 1005 -4.76 12.07 -14.34
CA VAL A 1005 -3.86 13.19 -14.10
C VAL A 1005 -2.48 12.70 -13.65
N ALA A 1006 -1.44 13.39 -14.09
CA ALA A 1006 -0.09 13.25 -13.59
C ALA A 1006 0.64 14.60 -13.67
N ILE A 1007 1.10 15.09 -12.52
CA ILE A 1007 1.98 16.26 -12.39
C ILE A 1007 3.16 15.86 -11.53
N MET A 1008 4.37 16.24 -11.96
CA MET A 1008 5.64 15.98 -11.28
C MET A 1008 6.05 17.21 -10.47
N SER A 1009 5.76 17.22 -9.17
CA SER A 1009 6.18 18.34 -8.30
C SER A 1009 7.66 18.26 -7.95
N THR A 1010 8.22 17.05 -7.94
CA THR A 1010 9.61 16.75 -7.60
C THR A 1010 10.34 16.04 -8.76
N PRO A 1011 11.68 16.10 -8.81
CA PRO A 1011 12.45 15.36 -9.81
C PRO A 1011 12.66 13.88 -9.45
N GLU A 1012 12.04 13.36 -8.38
CA GLU A 1012 12.31 12.00 -7.88
C GLU A 1012 12.02 10.90 -8.91
N GLY A 1013 10.99 11.07 -9.74
CA GLY A 1013 10.70 10.16 -10.85
C GLY A 1013 11.88 10.04 -11.82
N PHE A 1014 12.48 11.16 -12.23
CA PHE A 1014 13.64 11.17 -13.12
C PHE A 1014 14.86 10.52 -12.46
N ILE A 1015 15.12 10.80 -11.18
CA ILE A 1015 16.22 10.18 -10.42
C ILE A 1015 16.03 8.66 -10.32
N GLY A 1016 14.83 8.22 -9.93
CA GLY A 1016 14.50 6.82 -9.73
C GLY A 1016 14.61 5.99 -11.01
N PHE A 1017 14.04 6.48 -12.12
CA PHE A 1017 14.13 5.79 -13.40
C PHE A 1017 15.53 5.86 -14.01
N SER A 1018 16.32 6.93 -13.75
CA SER A 1018 17.74 6.96 -14.14
C SER A 1018 18.56 5.88 -13.43
N ARG A 1019 18.32 5.63 -12.15
CA ARG A 1019 18.98 4.53 -11.42
C ARG A 1019 18.69 3.15 -12.02
N GLN A 1020 17.50 2.98 -12.56
CA GLN A 1020 17.06 1.74 -13.21
C GLN A 1020 17.44 1.67 -14.69
N ARG A 1021 18.08 2.72 -15.23
CA ARG A 1021 18.38 2.86 -16.66
C ARG A 1021 17.14 2.72 -17.54
N GLY A 1022 16.00 3.22 -17.04
CA GLY A 1022 14.70 3.11 -17.69
C GLY A 1022 14.33 4.31 -18.56
N LEU A 1023 15.05 5.44 -18.44
CA LEU A 1023 14.75 6.67 -19.19
C LEU A 1023 15.45 6.70 -20.56
N SER A 1024 14.80 7.34 -21.53
CA SER A 1024 15.46 7.83 -22.75
C SER A 1024 16.38 9.01 -22.40
N HIS A 1025 17.55 9.10 -23.03
CA HIS A 1025 18.52 10.17 -22.73
C HIS A 1025 18.00 11.57 -23.12
N ASP A 1026 17.22 11.64 -24.20
CA ASP A 1026 16.67 12.89 -24.75
C ASP A 1026 15.20 13.11 -24.39
N GLY A 1027 14.66 12.32 -23.45
CA GLY A 1027 13.28 12.43 -22.99
C GLY A 1027 12.22 12.01 -24.00
N ARG A 1028 12.57 11.48 -25.18
CA ARG A 1028 11.60 11.07 -26.22
C ARG A 1028 11.27 9.58 -26.15
N CYS A 1029 10.00 9.25 -26.38
CA CYS A 1029 9.56 7.87 -26.58
C CYS A 1029 9.70 7.46 -28.05
N ARG A 1030 10.73 6.68 -28.38
CA ARG A 1030 11.00 6.15 -29.73
C ARG A 1030 10.24 4.83 -29.96
N THR A 1031 8.93 4.92 -29.83
CA THR A 1031 8.02 3.77 -29.74
C THR A 1031 8.13 2.84 -30.95
N PHE A 1032 8.39 1.55 -30.72
CA PHE A 1032 8.60 0.50 -31.73
C PHE A 1032 9.74 0.73 -32.74
N SER A 1033 10.64 1.70 -32.51
CA SER A 1033 11.80 1.92 -33.39
C SER A 1033 13.00 1.07 -32.98
N SER A 1034 13.96 0.90 -33.89
CA SER A 1034 15.21 0.18 -33.66
C SER A 1034 16.15 0.87 -32.66
N ASP A 1035 15.96 2.18 -32.45
CA ASP A 1035 16.70 3.01 -31.50
C ASP A 1035 15.93 3.29 -30.20
N ALA A 1036 14.87 2.53 -29.92
CA ALA A 1036 14.14 2.56 -28.65
C ALA A 1036 15.08 2.23 -27.48
N GLU A 1037 15.27 3.17 -26.55
CA GLU A 1037 16.23 3.02 -25.44
C GLU A 1037 15.64 3.28 -24.05
N GLY A 1038 14.38 3.69 -23.94
CA GLY A 1038 13.77 4.00 -22.66
C GLY A 1038 12.54 4.90 -22.75
N ILE A 1039 11.97 5.20 -21.59
CA ILE A 1039 10.77 6.02 -21.45
C ILE A 1039 11.12 7.51 -21.37
N GLY A 1040 10.35 8.35 -22.06
CA GLY A 1040 10.34 9.79 -21.86
C GLY A 1040 9.24 10.17 -20.86
N LEU A 1041 9.58 10.62 -19.66
CA LEU A 1041 8.57 11.00 -18.67
C LEU A 1041 7.86 12.30 -19.07
N SER A 1042 6.56 12.36 -18.75
CA SER A 1042 5.72 13.49 -19.10
C SER A 1042 4.59 13.70 -18.10
N GLU A 1043 3.92 14.84 -18.21
CA GLU A 1043 2.75 15.25 -17.44
C GLU A 1043 1.51 15.31 -18.32
N GLY A 1044 0.33 15.28 -17.71
CA GLY A 1044 -0.90 15.47 -18.46
C GLY A 1044 -2.15 15.31 -17.63
N VAL A 1045 -3.25 15.87 -18.14
CA VAL A 1045 -4.60 15.75 -17.61
C VAL A 1045 -5.54 15.43 -18.77
N GLY A 1046 -6.44 14.49 -18.58
CA GLY A 1046 -7.55 14.24 -19.50
C GLY A 1046 -8.80 13.80 -18.76
N VAL A 1047 -9.95 14.32 -19.15
CA VAL A 1047 -11.26 13.99 -18.58
C VAL A 1047 -12.26 13.81 -19.71
N ILE A 1048 -13.07 12.77 -19.63
CA ILE A 1048 -14.21 12.54 -20.52
C ILE A 1048 -15.48 12.34 -19.70
N LEU A 1049 -16.61 12.77 -20.26
CA LEU A 1049 -17.94 12.58 -19.70
C LEU A 1049 -18.63 11.42 -20.42
N LEU A 1050 -19.12 10.46 -19.64
CA LEU A 1050 -19.78 9.25 -20.12
C LEU A 1050 -21.26 9.28 -19.77
N GLU A 1051 -22.08 8.77 -20.68
CA GLU A 1051 -23.47 8.42 -20.40
C GLU A 1051 -23.91 7.22 -21.24
N ARG A 1052 -25.08 6.63 -20.94
CA ARG A 1052 -25.64 5.59 -21.80
C ARG A 1052 -25.96 6.17 -23.18
N LEU A 1053 -25.69 5.43 -24.26
CA LEU A 1053 -25.95 5.93 -25.62
C LEU A 1053 -27.43 6.30 -25.83
N SER A 1054 -28.36 5.57 -25.22
CA SER A 1054 -29.79 5.92 -25.31
C SER A 1054 -30.13 7.21 -24.55
N ASP A 1055 -29.43 7.48 -23.45
CA ASP A 1055 -29.57 8.70 -22.65
C ASP A 1055 -29.01 9.91 -23.41
N ALA A 1056 -27.84 9.76 -24.04
CA ALA A 1056 -27.27 10.80 -24.90
C ALA A 1056 -28.23 11.22 -26.00
N HIS A 1057 -28.79 10.24 -26.71
CA HIS A 1057 -29.79 10.52 -27.74
C HIS A 1057 -31.09 11.13 -27.18
N ARG A 1058 -31.55 10.67 -26.00
CA ARG A 1058 -32.75 11.21 -25.36
C ARG A 1058 -32.56 12.65 -24.91
N ASN A 1059 -31.41 12.97 -24.36
CA ASN A 1059 -31.07 14.29 -23.82
C ASN A 1059 -30.59 15.25 -24.91
N GLY A 1060 -30.29 14.74 -26.12
CA GLY A 1060 -29.78 15.54 -27.22
C GLY A 1060 -28.31 15.94 -27.06
N HIS A 1061 -27.56 15.23 -26.20
CA HIS A 1061 -26.14 15.45 -26.01
C HIS A 1061 -25.34 14.92 -27.21
N PRO A 1062 -24.22 15.55 -27.57
CA PRO A 1062 -23.37 15.09 -28.67
C PRO A 1062 -22.75 13.73 -28.35
N VAL A 1063 -22.65 12.84 -29.33
CA VAL A 1063 -21.93 11.56 -29.20
C VAL A 1063 -20.60 11.70 -29.94
N LEU A 1064 -19.50 11.85 -29.20
CA LEU A 1064 -18.16 12.00 -29.77
C LEU A 1064 -17.60 10.66 -30.26
N ALA A 1065 -17.80 9.61 -29.46
CA ALA A 1065 -17.48 8.22 -29.78
C ALA A 1065 -18.27 7.26 -28.87
N VAL A 1066 -18.21 5.96 -29.18
CA VAL A 1066 -18.87 4.90 -28.38
C VAL A 1066 -17.83 3.94 -27.83
N ILE A 1067 -17.90 3.64 -26.53
CA ILE A 1067 -17.11 2.60 -25.88
C ILE A 1067 -17.82 1.27 -26.11
N ARG A 1068 -17.27 0.46 -27.02
CA ARG A 1068 -17.88 -0.83 -27.40
C ARG A 1068 -17.58 -1.93 -26.40
N GLY A 1069 -16.35 -1.99 -25.92
CA GLY A 1069 -15.95 -2.95 -24.89
C GLY A 1069 -14.67 -2.48 -24.21
N SER A 1070 -14.51 -2.89 -22.97
CA SER A 1070 -13.29 -2.67 -22.21
C SER A 1070 -13.05 -3.86 -21.28
N ALA A 1071 -11.79 -4.10 -20.96
CA ALA A 1071 -11.39 -5.12 -20.00
C ALA A 1071 -10.13 -4.69 -19.26
N THR A 1072 -9.98 -5.20 -18.04
CA THR A 1072 -8.76 -5.11 -17.25
C THR A 1072 -8.34 -6.52 -16.82
N ASN A 1073 -7.04 -6.77 -16.72
CA ASN A 1073 -6.53 -7.97 -16.08
C ASN A 1073 -5.19 -7.69 -15.38
N GLN A 1074 -4.58 -8.75 -14.85
CA GLN A 1074 -3.27 -8.70 -14.20
C GLN A 1074 -2.31 -9.69 -14.88
N ASP A 1075 -1.03 -9.34 -14.83
CA ASP A 1075 0.05 -10.18 -15.36
C ASP A 1075 0.23 -11.47 -14.55
N GLY A 1076 -0.11 -11.43 -13.26
CA GLY A 1076 0.14 -12.52 -12.32
C GLY A 1076 1.64 -12.69 -12.01
N ALA A 1077 2.04 -13.87 -11.53
CA ALA A 1077 3.45 -14.15 -11.28
C ALA A 1077 4.25 -14.22 -12.60
N SER A 1078 5.01 -13.16 -12.90
CA SER A 1078 5.87 -13.05 -14.09
C SER A 1078 7.37 -13.01 -13.73
N ASN A 1079 8.25 -12.72 -14.69
CA ASN A 1079 9.73 -12.66 -14.53
C ASN A 1079 10.24 -11.46 -13.70
N GLY A 1080 9.35 -10.76 -13.01
CA GLY A 1080 9.63 -9.62 -12.14
C GLY A 1080 8.38 -8.73 -12.03
N LEU A 1081 8.18 -8.07 -10.90
CA LEU A 1081 6.97 -7.26 -10.66
C LEU A 1081 6.73 -6.22 -11.77
N SER A 1082 7.81 -5.63 -12.29
CA SER A 1082 7.78 -4.61 -13.34
C SER A 1082 7.99 -5.16 -14.76
N ALA A 1083 8.12 -6.48 -14.92
CA ALA A 1083 8.36 -7.10 -16.22
C ALA A 1083 7.01 -7.37 -16.93
N PRO A 1084 6.77 -6.81 -18.13
CA PRO A 1084 5.50 -6.98 -18.83
C PRO A 1084 5.27 -8.42 -19.29
N ASN A 1085 4.01 -8.85 -19.36
CA ASN A 1085 3.63 -10.19 -19.79
C ASN A 1085 2.79 -10.23 -21.08
N GLY A 1086 3.41 -10.66 -22.20
CA GLY A 1086 2.74 -10.77 -23.50
C GLY A 1086 1.45 -11.62 -23.49
N PRO A 1087 1.44 -12.84 -22.92
CA PRO A 1087 0.22 -13.64 -22.81
C PRO A 1087 -0.93 -12.94 -22.08
N SER A 1088 -0.64 -12.21 -21.00
CA SER A 1088 -1.64 -11.42 -20.27
C SER A 1088 -2.20 -10.27 -21.10
N GLN A 1089 -1.34 -9.59 -21.87
CA GLN A 1089 -1.78 -8.58 -22.84
C GLN A 1089 -2.70 -9.17 -23.92
N GLN A 1090 -2.40 -10.37 -24.43
CA GLN A 1090 -3.30 -11.06 -25.37
C GLN A 1090 -4.66 -11.40 -24.73
N ARG A 1091 -4.66 -11.84 -23.46
CA ARG A 1091 -5.92 -12.16 -22.74
C ARG A 1091 -6.78 -10.92 -22.55
N VAL A 1092 -6.22 -9.78 -22.15
CA VAL A 1092 -7.02 -8.55 -21.96
C VAL A 1092 -7.59 -8.04 -23.30
N ILE A 1093 -6.82 -8.14 -24.39
CA ILE A 1093 -7.30 -7.81 -25.74
C ILE A 1093 -8.51 -8.69 -26.11
N ARG A 1094 -8.38 -10.01 -25.99
CA ARG A 1094 -9.47 -10.96 -26.32
C ARG A 1094 -10.69 -10.73 -25.45
N GLN A 1095 -10.51 -10.43 -24.16
CA GLN A 1095 -11.62 -10.15 -23.25
C GLN A 1095 -12.35 -8.84 -23.62
N ALA A 1096 -11.63 -7.77 -23.95
CA ALA A 1096 -12.24 -6.51 -24.37
C ALA A 1096 -13.04 -6.68 -25.69
N LEU A 1097 -12.53 -7.47 -26.62
CA LEU A 1097 -13.23 -7.83 -27.86
C LEU A 1097 -14.47 -8.68 -27.61
N ALA A 1098 -14.38 -9.66 -26.70
CA ALA A 1098 -15.53 -10.46 -26.28
C ALA A 1098 -16.62 -9.58 -25.65
N ASN A 1099 -16.23 -8.66 -24.75
CA ASN A 1099 -17.12 -7.68 -24.14
C ASN A 1099 -17.74 -6.71 -25.16
N ALA A 1100 -17.09 -6.50 -26.31
CA ALA A 1100 -17.58 -5.67 -27.41
C ALA A 1100 -18.48 -6.44 -28.40
N GLY A 1101 -18.48 -7.78 -28.35
CA GLY A 1101 -19.09 -8.64 -29.37
C GLY A 1101 -18.39 -8.52 -30.74
N LEU A 1102 -17.07 -8.31 -30.75
CA LEU A 1102 -16.28 -8.07 -31.96
C LEU A 1102 -15.18 -9.14 -32.16
N THR A 1103 -14.78 -9.32 -33.41
CA THR A 1103 -13.61 -10.12 -33.80
C THR A 1103 -12.36 -9.25 -33.93
N THR A 1104 -11.17 -9.86 -33.95
CA THR A 1104 -9.88 -9.17 -34.11
C THR A 1104 -9.77 -8.42 -35.44
N ALA A 1105 -10.32 -8.97 -36.53
CA ALA A 1105 -10.29 -8.35 -37.86
C ALA A 1105 -11.20 -7.10 -37.99
N GLU A 1106 -12.08 -6.87 -37.01
CA GLU A 1106 -13.01 -5.74 -37.00
C GLU A 1106 -12.44 -4.47 -36.34
N VAL A 1107 -11.24 -4.53 -35.76
CA VAL A 1107 -10.53 -3.34 -35.27
C VAL A 1107 -9.47 -2.92 -36.29
N ASP A 1108 -9.46 -1.63 -36.63
CA ASP A 1108 -8.65 -1.07 -37.72
C ASP A 1108 -7.31 -0.55 -37.23
N ALA A 1109 -7.27 0.02 -36.02
CA ALA A 1109 -6.08 0.63 -35.47
C ALA A 1109 -5.94 0.39 -33.95
N VAL A 1110 -4.71 0.44 -33.44
CA VAL A 1110 -4.40 0.40 -32.01
C VAL A 1110 -3.51 1.58 -31.65
N GLU A 1111 -4.00 2.35 -30.68
CA GLU A 1111 -3.20 3.28 -29.88
C GLU A 1111 -2.52 2.50 -28.76
N ALA A 1112 -1.24 2.23 -28.94
CA ALA A 1112 -0.45 1.37 -28.08
C ALA A 1112 -0.10 2.00 -26.73
N HIS A 1113 0.24 1.15 -25.77
CA HIS A 1113 0.94 1.61 -24.58
C HIS A 1113 2.33 2.13 -24.95
N GLY A 1114 3.10 1.40 -25.77
CA GLY A 1114 4.19 1.90 -26.60
C GLY A 1114 5.10 2.94 -25.94
N THR A 1115 5.85 2.52 -24.92
CA THR A 1115 6.67 3.40 -24.07
C THR A 1115 8.02 3.77 -24.65
N GLY A 1116 8.46 3.13 -25.74
CA GLY A 1116 9.81 3.31 -26.28
C GLY A 1116 10.86 2.50 -25.52
N THR A 1117 10.45 1.47 -24.76
CA THR A 1117 11.38 0.64 -23.98
C THR A 1117 11.83 -0.57 -24.79
N THR A 1118 13.10 -0.96 -24.63
CA THR A 1118 13.71 -2.09 -25.35
C THR A 1118 13.00 -3.43 -25.14
N LEU A 1119 12.38 -3.63 -23.97
CA LEU A 1119 11.67 -4.87 -23.63
C LEU A 1119 10.15 -4.77 -23.83
N GLY A 1120 9.54 -3.66 -23.41
CA GLY A 1120 8.08 -3.52 -23.39
C GLY A 1120 7.48 -3.44 -24.78
N ASP A 1121 8.10 -2.66 -25.68
CA ASP A 1121 7.60 -2.44 -27.02
C ASP A 1121 7.58 -3.74 -27.86
N PRO A 1122 8.63 -4.59 -27.86
CA PRO A 1122 8.55 -5.87 -28.56
C PRO A 1122 7.48 -6.81 -28.00
N ILE A 1123 7.29 -6.86 -26.69
CA ILE A 1123 6.28 -7.71 -26.05
C ILE A 1123 4.86 -7.28 -26.45
N GLU A 1124 4.60 -5.97 -26.45
CA GLU A 1124 3.31 -5.44 -26.91
C GLU A 1124 3.07 -5.70 -28.40
N ALA A 1125 4.06 -5.43 -29.24
CA ALA A 1125 3.93 -5.66 -30.68
C ALA A 1125 3.66 -7.14 -30.99
N GLN A 1126 4.34 -8.07 -30.30
CA GLN A 1126 4.08 -9.51 -30.43
C GLN A 1126 2.68 -9.91 -29.95
N ALA A 1127 2.18 -9.32 -28.85
CA ALA A 1127 0.82 -9.57 -28.39
C ALA A 1127 -0.23 -9.10 -29.41
N LEU A 1128 0.00 -7.96 -30.06
CA LEU A 1128 -0.85 -7.43 -31.13
C LEU A 1128 -0.77 -8.28 -32.40
N LEU A 1129 0.43 -8.72 -32.81
CA LEU A 1129 0.62 -9.65 -33.93
C LEU A 1129 -0.11 -10.98 -33.70
N ALA A 1130 -0.03 -11.53 -32.48
CA ALA A 1130 -0.68 -12.79 -32.09
C ALA A 1130 -2.21 -12.68 -31.90
N THR A 1131 -2.77 -11.47 -31.94
CA THR A 1131 -4.21 -11.22 -31.79
C THR A 1131 -4.76 -10.51 -33.02
N TYR A 1132 -4.60 -9.19 -33.11
CA TYR A 1132 -5.09 -8.36 -34.19
C TYR A 1132 -4.41 -8.62 -35.54
N GLY A 1133 -3.17 -9.10 -35.55
CA GLY A 1133 -2.41 -9.41 -36.76
C GLY A 1133 -2.84 -10.68 -37.49
N GLN A 1134 -3.72 -11.49 -36.91
CA GLN A 1134 -4.21 -12.75 -37.46
C GLN A 1134 -5.55 -12.58 -38.19
N ASP A 1135 -5.88 -13.53 -39.08
CA ASP A 1135 -7.17 -13.63 -39.78
C ASP A 1135 -7.60 -12.36 -40.57
N ARG A 1136 -6.62 -11.55 -41.01
CA ARG A 1136 -6.87 -10.37 -41.86
C ARG A 1136 -6.72 -10.70 -43.34
N THR A 1137 -7.53 -10.07 -44.18
CA THR A 1137 -7.45 -10.18 -45.64
C THR A 1137 -6.31 -9.34 -46.22
N ASP A 1138 -5.67 -9.83 -47.29
CA ASP A 1138 -4.62 -9.10 -48.03
C ASP A 1138 -5.04 -7.65 -48.34
N GLY A 1139 -4.24 -6.69 -47.87
CA GLY A 1139 -4.47 -5.25 -48.09
C GLY A 1139 -5.15 -4.47 -46.95
N HIS A 1140 -5.53 -5.12 -45.85
CA HIS A 1140 -6.13 -4.46 -44.68
C HIS A 1140 -5.41 -4.82 -43.36
N PRO A 1141 -4.16 -4.35 -43.13
CA PRO A 1141 -3.46 -4.60 -41.88
C PRO A 1141 -4.12 -3.86 -40.69
N LEU A 1142 -3.71 -4.20 -39.48
CA LEU A 1142 -3.95 -3.38 -38.30
C LEU A 1142 -2.95 -2.22 -38.27
N TYR A 1143 -3.42 -0.99 -38.14
CA TYR A 1143 -2.55 0.18 -38.00
C TYR A 1143 -2.11 0.39 -36.54
N LEU A 1144 -0.81 0.50 -36.29
CA LEU A 1144 -0.25 0.62 -34.95
C LEU A 1144 0.46 1.96 -34.76
N GLY A 1145 0.15 2.68 -33.68
CA GLY A 1145 0.86 3.91 -33.33
C GLY A 1145 0.78 4.27 -31.84
N SER A 1146 1.46 5.35 -31.45
CA SER A 1146 1.46 5.85 -30.06
C SER A 1146 1.61 7.37 -30.00
N LEU A 1147 0.72 8.02 -29.24
CA LEU A 1147 0.75 9.44 -28.89
C LEU A 1147 2.01 9.81 -28.10
N LYS A 1148 2.63 8.85 -27.40
CA LYS A 1148 3.79 9.11 -26.54
C LYS A 1148 5.00 9.58 -27.33
N SER A 1149 5.06 9.26 -28.63
CA SER A 1149 6.06 9.80 -29.55
C SER A 1149 5.98 11.33 -29.72
N ASN A 1150 4.83 11.96 -29.45
CA ASN A 1150 4.64 13.40 -29.52
C ASN A 1150 4.82 14.09 -28.17
N ILE A 1151 4.28 13.49 -27.09
CA ILE A 1151 4.14 14.17 -25.79
C ILE A 1151 4.93 13.53 -24.65
N GLY A 1152 5.65 12.44 -24.90
CA GLY A 1152 6.22 11.58 -23.85
C GLY A 1152 5.15 10.73 -23.15
N HIS A 1153 5.48 10.18 -21.99
CA HIS A 1153 4.62 9.28 -21.22
C HIS A 1153 3.99 10.00 -20.02
N PRO A 1154 2.71 10.43 -20.11
CA PRO A 1154 2.05 11.18 -19.04
C PRO A 1154 1.51 10.27 -17.91
N GLN A 1155 2.23 9.19 -17.61
CA GLN A 1155 2.02 8.32 -16.44
C GLN A 1155 0.54 7.88 -16.28
N ALA A 1156 -0.11 8.19 -15.16
CA ALA A 1156 -1.51 7.83 -14.89
C ALA A 1156 -2.50 8.41 -15.93
N ALA A 1157 -2.17 9.52 -16.61
CA ALA A 1157 -2.98 10.12 -17.67
C ALA A 1157 -2.72 9.54 -19.08
N ALA A 1158 -1.78 8.59 -19.23
CA ALA A 1158 -1.40 8.04 -20.53
C ALA A 1158 -2.55 7.39 -21.30
N GLY A 1159 -3.39 6.64 -20.59
CA GLY A 1159 -4.56 5.98 -21.16
C GLY A 1159 -5.56 6.96 -21.74
N ILE A 1160 -5.99 7.94 -20.94
CA ILE A 1160 -7.01 8.90 -21.36
C ILE A 1160 -6.51 9.82 -22.47
N ALA A 1161 -5.23 10.20 -22.48
CA ALA A 1161 -4.65 10.96 -23.59
C ALA A 1161 -4.75 10.19 -24.92
N GLY A 1162 -4.48 8.88 -24.89
CA GLY A 1162 -4.67 7.98 -26.03
C GLY A 1162 -6.14 7.87 -26.47
N VAL A 1163 -7.08 7.87 -25.53
CA VAL A 1163 -8.53 7.90 -25.82
C VAL A 1163 -8.91 9.20 -26.53
N VAL A 1164 -8.49 10.37 -26.03
CA VAL A 1164 -8.78 11.68 -26.64
C VAL A 1164 -8.22 11.72 -28.07
N LYS A 1165 -6.96 11.33 -28.30
CA LYS A 1165 -6.38 11.20 -29.66
C LYS A 1165 -7.23 10.30 -30.54
N THR A 1166 -7.67 9.15 -30.03
CA THR A 1166 -8.43 8.17 -30.81
C THR A 1166 -9.82 8.69 -31.19
N VAL A 1167 -10.48 9.41 -30.29
CA VAL A 1167 -11.76 10.08 -30.57
C VAL A 1167 -11.58 11.12 -31.69
N LEU A 1168 -10.54 11.96 -31.60
CA LEU A 1168 -10.23 12.94 -32.66
C LEU A 1168 -9.93 12.25 -34.00
N ALA A 1169 -9.16 11.17 -34.00
CA ALA A 1169 -8.89 10.38 -35.21
C ALA A 1169 -10.16 9.77 -35.84
N LEU A 1170 -11.12 9.31 -35.02
CA LEU A 1170 -12.42 8.83 -35.48
C LEU A 1170 -13.25 9.95 -36.13
N GLN A 1171 -13.28 11.12 -35.50
CA GLN A 1171 -14.02 12.31 -35.97
C GLN A 1171 -13.45 12.84 -37.30
N HIS A 1172 -12.13 13.02 -37.38
CA HIS A 1172 -11.47 13.52 -38.59
C HIS A 1172 -11.27 12.44 -39.66
N GLY A 1173 -11.34 11.16 -39.29
CA GLY A 1173 -11.13 10.06 -40.23
C GLY A 1173 -9.70 9.97 -40.75
N VAL A 1174 -8.74 10.30 -39.91
CA VAL A 1174 -7.30 10.31 -40.23
C VAL A 1174 -6.55 9.67 -39.07
N LEU A 1175 -5.60 8.80 -39.39
CA LEU A 1175 -4.66 8.19 -38.43
C LEU A 1175 -3.35 8.99 -38.47
N PRO A 1176 -3.00 9.73 -37.39
CA PRO A 1176 -1.75 10.48 -37.32
C PRO A 1176 -0.52 9.56 -37.31
N ARG A 1177 0.61 10.07 -37.83
CA ARG A 1177 1.90 9.36 -37.77
C ARG A 1177 2.41 9.25 -36.33
N THR A 1178 3.17 8.20 -36.06
CA THR A 1178 4.03 8.04 -34.87
C THR A 1178 5.40 8.65 -35.19
N LEU A 1179 5.89 9.53 -34.32
CA LEU A 1179 7.19 10.19 -34.50
C LEU A 1179 8.35 9.27 -34.11
N HIS A 1180 9.56 9.63 -34.55
CA HIS A 1180 10.82 8.97 -34.19
C HIS A 1180 10.90 7.49 -34.56
N VAL A 1181 10.26 7.10 -35.67
CA VAL A 1181 10.38 5.75 -36.25
C VAL A 1181 11.07 5.86 -37.61
N GLU A 1182 12.41 5.79 -37.62
CA GLU A 1182 13.18 5.71 -38.87
C GLU A 1182 13.15 4.28 -39.42
N GLU A 1183 13.52 3.32 -38.58
CA GLU A 1183 13.43 1.89 -38.85
C GLU A 1183 12.62 1.19 -37.73
N PRO A 1184 11.71 0.26 -38.07
CA PRO A 1184 11.02 -0.56 -37.07
C PRO A 1184 12.01 -1.43 -36.27
N SER A 1185 11.68 -1.72 -35.01
CA SER A 1185 12.51 -2.56 -34.15
C SER A 1185 12.77 -3.95 -34.76
N PRO A 1186 14.03 -4.42 -34.84
CA PRO A 1186 14.38 -5.74 -35.35
C PRO A 1186 14.03 -6.87 -34.37
N GLU A 1187 13.74 -6.55 -33.10
CA GLU A 1187 13.35 -7.51 -32.06
C GLU A 1187 11.88 -7.98 -32.21
N VAL A 1188 11.16 -7.43 -33.19
CA VAL A 1188 9.78 -7.80 -33.54
C VAL A 1188 9.76 -8.47 -34.90
N ASP A 1189 9.20 -9.67 -34.97
CA ASP A 1189 8.93 -10.34 -36.25
C ASP A 1189 7.67 -9.75 -36.91
N TRP A 1190 7.82 -8.57 -37.53
CA TRP A 1190 6.74 -7.88 -38.26
C TRP A 1190 6.16 -8.69 -39.41
N ALA A 1191 6.86 -9.72 -39.90
CA ALA A 1191 6.36 -10.59 -40.97
C ALA A 1191 5.40 -11.69 -40.47
N SER A 1192 5.29 -11.89 -39.14
CA SER A 1192 4.46 -12.93 -38.52
C SER A 1192 2.94 -12.64 -38.54
N GLY A 1193 2.53 -11.42 -38.88
CA GLY A 1193 1.12 -11.02 -38.91
C GLY A 1193 0.91 -9.70 -39.64
N ALA A 1194 -0.34 -9.39 -39.96
CA ALA A 1194 -0.72 -8.21 -40.72
C ALA A 1194 -0.88 -6.96 -39.83
N VAL A 1195 0.24 -6.47 -39.26
CA VAL A 1195 0.31 -5.22 -38.48
C VAL A 1195 1.27 -4.23 -39.17
N GLU A 1196 0.86 -2.98 -39.32
CA GLU A 1196 1.64 -1.93 -39.98
C GLU A 1196 1.79 -0.71 -39.06
N LEU A 1197 3.05 -0.31 -38.80
CA LEU A 1197 3.35 0.90 -38.02
C LEU A 1197 2.98 2.17 -38.80
N LEU A 1198 2.34 3.12 -38.12
CA LEU A 1198 1.94 4.42 -38.65
C LEU A 1198 3.15 5.36 -38.77
N VAL A 1199 4.08 5.10 -39.69
CA VAL A 1199 5.26 5.96 -39.96
C VAL A 1199 4.91 7.24 -40.76
N SER A 1200 3.75 7.23 -41.41
CA SER A 1200 3.18 8.37 -42.11
C SER A 1200 1.70 8.50 -41.77
N GLU A 1201 1.19 9.72 -41.90
CA GLU A 1201 -0.23 9.97 -41.74
C GLU A 1201 -1.03 9.23 -42.82
N ARG A 1202 -2.20 8.70 -42.45
CA ARG A 1202 -3.08 7.97 -43.36
C ARG A 1202 -4.52 8.41 -43.22
N GLU A 1203 -5.20 8.52 -44.37
CA GLU A 1203 -6.66 8.59 -44.38
C GLU A 1203 -7.23 7.28 -43.87
N TRP A 1204 -8.24 7.34 -43.00
CA TRP A 1204 -8.92 6.17 -42.47
C TRP A 1204 -10.13 5.83 -43.36
N PRO A 1205 -10.03 4.82 -44.25
CA PRO A 1205 -11.01 4.60 -45.30
C PRO A 1205 -12.38 4.24 -44.76
N ARG A 1206 -13.44 4.65 -45.46
CA ARG A 1206 -14.82 4.21 -45.19
C ARG A 1206 -15.05 2.85 -45.83
N THR A 1207 -15.25 1.82 -45.02
CA THR A 1207 -15.39 0.42 -45.46
C THR A 1207 -16.83 -0.10 -45.41
N GLY A 1208 -17.81 0.75 -45.06
CA GLY A 1208 -19.21 0.38 -44.87
C GLY A 1208 -19.54 -0.14 -43.46
N ARG A 1209 -18.54 -0.40 -42.62
CA ARG A 1209 -18.67 -0.59 -41.16
C ARG A 1209 -18.15 0.65 -40.41
N PRO A 1210 -18.59 0.88 -39.16
CA PRO A 1210 -18.02 1.93 -38.32
C PRO A 1210 -16.50 1.77 -38.17
N ARG A 1211 -15.76 2.87 -38.16
CA ARG A 1211 -14.33 2.86 -37.83
C ARG A 1211 -14.15 2.46 -36.36
N ARG A 1212 -13.17 1.60 -36.09
CA ARG A 1212 -12.92 1.08 -34.75
C ARG A 1212 -11.44 1.08 -34.43
N ALA A 1213 -11.08 1.59 -33.27
CA ALA A 1213 -9.73 1.52 -32.74
C ALA A 1213 -9.74 1.06 -31.29
N ALA A 1214 -8.62 0.50 -30.84
CA ALA A 1214 -8.43 0.16 -29.45
C ALA A 1214 -7.29 0.96 -28.80
N VAL A 1215 -7.36 1.15 -27.49
CA VAL A 1215 -6.36 1.86 -26.68
C VAL A 1215 -5.86 0.90 -25.60
N SER A 1216 -4.54 0.74 -25.49
CA SER A 1216 -3.87 -0.12 -24.52
C SER A 1216 -3.17 0.67 -23.42
N GLY A 1217 -3.21 0.16 -22.19
CA GLY A 1217 -2.47 0.70 -21.05
C GLY A 1217 -1.96 -0.41 -20.14
N PHE A 1218 -0.65 -0.44 -19.88
CA PHE A 1218 -0.01 -1.47 -19.07
C PHE A 1218 0.72 -0.82 -17.90
N GLY A 1219 0.31 -1.15 -16.68
CA GLY A 1219 0.89 -0.61 -15.45
C GLY A 1219 2.15 -1.37 -15.04
N ILE A 1220 3.11 -0.67 -14.43
CA ILE A 1220 4.34 -1.27 -13.90
C ILE A 1220 4.08 -2.32 -12.80
N SER A 1221 2.88 -2.36 -12.23
CA SER A 1221 2.44 -3.38 -11.27
C SER A 1221 1.82 -4.63 -11.92
N GLY A 1222 1.84 -4.72 -13.26
CA GLY A 1222 1.24 -5.80 -14.04
C GLY A 1222 -0.24 -5.60 -14.41
N THR A 1223 -0.90 -4.53 -13.94
CA THR A 1223 -2.30 -4.27 -14.31
C THR A 1223 -2.42 -3.78 -15.74
N ASN A 1224 -3.11 -4.56 -16.59
CA ASN A 1224 -3.37 -4.20 -17.98
C ASN A 1224 -4.81 -3.74 -18.15
N ALA A 1225 -5.01 -2.78 -19.04
CA ALA A 1225 -6.32 -2.29 -19.47
C ALA A 1225 -6.35 -2.15 -20.99
N HIS A 1226 -7.47 -2.53 -21.59
CA HIS A 1226 -7.70 -2.40 -23.04
C HIS A 1226 -9.13 -1.94 -23.31
N VAL A 1227 -9.29 -0.92 -24.15
CA VAL A 1227 -10.58 -0.29 -24.46
C VAL A 1227 -10.77 -0.23 -25.96
N VAL A 1228 -11.94 -0.64 -26.46
CA VAL A 1228 -12.33 -0.58 -27.88
C VAL A 1228 -13.33 0.56 -28.08
N LEU A 1229 -12.96 1.51 -28.94
CA LEU A 1229 -13.74 2.68 -29.32
C LEU A 1229 -14.29 2.52 -30.74
N GLU A 1230 -15.52 2.97 -30.94
CA GLU A 1230 -16.21 2.97 -32.23
C GLU A 1230 -16.68 4.38 -32.59
N GLN A 1231 -16.63 4.66 -33.89
CA GLN A 1231 -17.18 5.88 -34.49
C GLN A 1231 -18.63 6.13 -34.06
N ALA A 1232 -18.96 7.38 -33.72
CA ALA A 1232 -20.31 7.78 -33.39
C ALA A 1232 -21.33 7.43 -34.51
N PRO A 1233 -22.57 7.04 -34.17
CA PRO A 1233 -23.61 6.79 -35.16
C PRO A 1233 -23.88 8.03 -36.01
N VAL A 1234 -23.91 7.89 -37.33
CA VAL A 1234 -24.25 9.02 -38.22
C VAL A 1234 -25.72 9.35 -38.05
N SER A 1235 -26.02 10.50 -37.44
CA SER A 1235 -27.38 11.03 -37.33
C SER A 1235 -27.93 11.32 -38.73
N SER A 1236 -28.97 10.59 -39.13
CA SER A 1236 -29.67 10.73 -40.41
C SER A 1236 -30.57 12.00 -40.48
N GLY A 1237 -30.09 13.11 -39.91
CA GLY A 1237 -30.81 14.38 -39.77
C GLY A 1237 -30.37 15.49 -40.73
N GLY A 1238 -29.60 15.18 -41.78
CA GLY A 1238 -29.24 16.14 -42.83
C GLY A 1238 -30.26 16.14 -43.97
N VAL A 1239 -31.13 17.16 -43.98
CA VAL A 1239 -31.93 17.69 -45.10
C VAL A 1239 -32.09 16.76 -46.31
N VAL A 1240 -33.28 16.15 -46.43
CA VAL A 1240 -33.78 15.66 -47.72
C VAL A 1240 -33.77 16.83 -48.70
N PRO A 1241 -33.07 16.76 -49.85
CA PRO A 1241 -33.25 17.76 -50.88
C PRO A 1241 -34.70 17.64 -51.34
N VAL A 1242 -35.49 18.68 -51.08
CA VAL A 1242 -36.81 18.81 -51.72
C VAL A 1242 -36.54 18.77 -53.21
N SER A 1243 -36.95 17.67 -53.84
CA SER A 1243 -36.89 17.46 -55.28
C SER A 1243 -37.51 18.68 -55.97
N GLY A 1244 -36.70 19.34 -56.80
CA GLY A 1244 -37.17 20.40 -57.67
C GLY A 1244 -38.36 19.93 -58.49
N VAL A 1245 -39.46 20.68 -58.39
CA VAL A 1245 -40.52 20.64 -59.39
C VAL A 1245 -39.94 21.30 -60.63
N GLU A 1246 -39.61 20.51 -61.65
CA GLU A 1246 -39.44 21.05 -63.00
C GLU A 1246 -40.79 21.57 -63.52
N PRO A 1247 -40.82 22.73 -64.21
CA PRO A 1247 -42.01 23.20 -64.87
C PRO A 1247 -42.16 22.49 -66.23
N SER A 1248 -43.17 21.65 -66.39
CA SER A 1248 -43.74 21.37 -67.71
C SER A 1248 -44.94 22.29 -67.95
N GLY A 1249 -45.01 22.84 -69.16
CA GLY A 1249 -46.17 23.57 -69.65
C GLY A 1249 -47.42 22.73 -69.84
#